data_AF-A0A6I9SGV0-F1
#
_entry.id   AF-A0A6I9SGV0-F1
#
_cell.length_a   1.000
_cell.length_b   1.000
_cell.length_c   1.000
_cell.angle_alpha   90.00
_cell.angle_beta   90.00
_cell.angle_gamma   90.00
#
_symmetry.space_group_name_H-M   'P 1'
#
loop_
_entity.id
_entity.type
_entity.pdbx_description
1 polymer ?
#
loop_
_entity_poly.entity_id
_entity_poly.type
_entity_poly.pdbx_seq_one_letter_code
_entity_poly.pdbx_strand_id
1 'polypeptide(L)'
;MLHFSFLPSLCLSSPAAFPKNLLASLSPLLLASSSNLILTSPPALRRRSHWPQPVRRSHQISRADRRRRPFRRLNCIAFGAGEGFTGVAPMASPEEARHQASELSAEASGDGSIGEEGVPRKLEELNWDHSFVRELPGDPRTDAIPREVLHACYTKVSPSAEVEKPELVVWSESVAKLLDLDPREFERPDFPLIFSGALPLVRGLPYAQCYGGHQFGVWAGQLGDGRAITLGELLNSRGERWELQLKGAGKTPYSRFADGLAVLRSSIREFLCSEAMNGLGIPTTRALCLVTTGKSVIRDMFYDGNPKEEPGAIVCRVAQSFLRFGSYQIHASRGKEDLDIVRILADYTIRHHFPHLENMSKSEGLSFETGQGDLSHIDLTSNKYAAWSVEVAERTASLIASWQGVGFTHGVLNTDNMSILGLTIDYGPFGFLDAFDPSYTPNTTDLPGRRYCFANQPDIGLWNVAQFTTTLSTANLISKEEANYAMERYGTKFMDEYQSIMTRKLGLVKYNRQLISKLLSNMATDKVDYTNFFRLLSNIRADPNISNNELLVPLKAVLLDIGKERKEAWISWLKTYIQELVSSGVPDEQRKVAMNSVNPKYILRNYLCQGAIDAAEQGDYEEVRRLLKVMEHPFDEQQEMEKYARLPPAWAYRPGVCMLSCSS
;
A
#
# COMPACT_ATOMS: atom_id res chain seq x y z
N MET A 1 28.15 -27.49 -18.84
CA MET A 1 26.80 -27.74 -19.41
C MET A 1 25.84 -28.01 -18.26
N LEU A 2 25.16 -26.97 -17.79
CA LEU A 2 24.11 -27.02 -16.77
C LEU A 2 23.03 -26.04 -17.25
N HIS A 3 21.90 -26.58 -17.70
CA HIS A 3 20.76 -25.79 -18.16
C HIS A 3 20.00 -25.26 -16.93
N PHE A 4 19.96 -23.94 -16.77
CA PHE A 4 19.11 -23.26 -15.80
C PHE A 4 17.75 -22.95 -16.44
N SER A 5 16.70 -23.58 -15.90
CA SER A 5 15.30 -23.32 -16.24
C SER A 5 14.73 -22.33 -15.22
N PHE A 6 14.57 -21.06 -15.59
CA PHE A 6 13.87 -20.05 -14.78
C PHE A 6 12.74 -19.43 -15.60
N LEU A 7 11.51 -19.87 -15.31
CA LEU A 7 10.20 -19.27 -15.59
C LEU A 7 9.25 -19.87 -14.53
N PRO A 8 8.22 -19.14 -14.06
CA PRO A 8 7.46 -19.52 -12.88
C PRO A 8 6.81 -20.88 -13.09
N SER A 9 7.03 -21.78 -12.13
CA SER A 9 6.38 -23.08 -12.03
C SER A 9 4.91 -22.92 -11.65
N LEU A 10 4.11 -22.31 -12.53
CA LEU A 10 2.70 -22.67 -12.65
C LEU A 10 2.64 -23.95 -13.48
N CYS A 11 2.90 -25.05 -12.79
CA CYS A 11 2.46 -26.38 -13.20
C CYS A 11 0.95 -26.47 -12.98
N LEU A 12 0.14 -26.32 -14.02
CA LEU A 12 -1.15 -27.00 -14.12
C LEU A 12 -1.39 -27.39 -15.58
N SER A 13 -1.31 -28.69 -15.82
CA SER A 13 -1.99 -29.38 -16.91
C SER A 13 -3.52 -29.19 -16.81
N SER A 14 -4.20 -29.33 -17.95
CA SER A 14 -5.65 -29.24 -18.21
C SER A 14 -6.63 -29.57 -17.07
N PRO A 15 -7.89 -29.07 -17.15
CA PRO A 15 -8.83 -29.01 -16.04
C PRO A 15 -9.45 -30.37 -15.77
N ALA A 16 -8.82 -31.15 -14.90
CA ALA A 16 -9.44 -32.20 -14.10
C ALA A 16 -8.38 -32.75 -13.13
N ALA A 17 -8.76 -32.83 -11.85
CA ALA A 17 -8.02 -33.42 -10.72
C ALA A 17 -6.91 -32.56 -10.07
N PHE A 18 -7.30 -31.87 -8.99
CA PHE A 18 -6.39 -31.41 -7.93
C PHE A 18 -5.81 -32.61 -7.16
N PRO A 19 -4.51 -32.66 -6.84
CA PRO A 19 -3.97 -33.60 -5.87
C PRO A 19 -4.25 -33.12 -4.45
N LYS A 20 -4.91 -33.98 -3.65
CA LYS A 20 -4.98 -33.88 -2.18
C LYS A 20 -3.56 -33.92 -1.61
N ASN A 21 -3.09 -32.82 -1.02
CA ASN A 21 -2.24 -32.76 0.18
C ASN A 21 -1.57 -31.38 0.31
N LEU A 22 -2.29 -30.43 0.92
CA LEU A 22 -1.69 -29.23 1.51
C LEU A 22 -2.38 -28.82 2.83
N LEU A 23 -2.90 -29.81 3.57
CA LEU A 23 -3.68 -29.60 4.79
C LEU A 23 -3.19 -30.40 6.01
N ALA A 24 -1.96 -30.93 5.96
CA ALA A 24 -1.37 -31.68 7.05
C ALA A 24 -0.07 -31.04 7.55
N SER A 25 -0.13 -29.80 8.04
CA SER A 25 0.96 -29.24 8.84
C SER A 25 0.50 -28.07 9.73
N LEU A 26 -0.47 -28.28 10.62
CA LEU A 26 -0.79 -27.34 11.70
C LEU A 26 -1.16 -28.11 13.00
N SER A 27 -0.12 -28.55 13.74
CA SER A 27 0.03 -28.74 15.22
C SER A 27 -0.94 -29.65 16.03
N PRO A 28 -0.68 -30.00 17.32
CA PRO A 28 0.50 -29.77 18.19
C PRO A 28 1.05 -31.05 18.89
N LEU A 29 2.21 -30.99 19.55
CA LEU A 29 2.53 -31.93 20.65
C LEU A 29 3.47 -31.29 21.70
N LEU A 30 2.94 -31.21 22.91
CA LEU A 30 3.61 -30.94 24.18
C LEU A 30 3.67 -32.26 24.97
N LEU A 31 4.72 -32.38 25.78
CA LEU A 31 4.97 -33.28 26.93
C LEU A 31 5.72 -34.62 26.73
N ALA A 32 6.87 -34.64 27.43
CA ALA A 32 7.41 -35.69 28.31
C ALA A 32 8.47 -36.70 27.78
N SER A 33 9.68 -36.46 28.29
CA SER A 33 10.55 -37.38 29.04
C SER A 33 11.57 -38.30 28.34
N SER A 34 12.83 -37.98 28.65
CA SER A 34 13.83 -38.85 29.34
C SER A 34 14.75 -39.78 28.54
N SER A 35 16.06 -39.48 28.69
CA SER A 35 17.18 -40.38 29.04
C SER A 35 18.17 -40.86 27.95
N ASN A 36 19.42 -40.38 28.14
CA ASN A 36 20.73 -41.06 28.06
C ASN A 36 21.25 -41.70 26.76
N LEU A 37 22.39 -41.18 26.28
CA LEU A 37 23.64 -41.91 25.92
C LEU A 37 24.70 -40.88 25.43
N ILE A 38 25.58 -40.40 26.31
CA ILE A 38 27.00 -40.79 26.53
C ILE A 38 27.95 -40.54 25.33
N LEU A 39 28.75 -39.47 25.52
CA LEU A 39 30.19 -39.25 25.27
C LEU A 39 30.86 -39.91 24.04
N THR A 40 31.48 -39.07 23.20
CA THR A 40 32.96 -38.95 23.08
C THR A 40 33.36 -37.64 22.37
N SER A 41 34.47 -37.05 22.82
CA SER A 41 35.27 -35.98 22.18
C SER A 41 36.75 -36.28 22.52
N PRO A 42 37.80 -35.57 22.05
CA PRO A 42 37.95 -34.54 21.00
C PRO A 42 39.19 -34.88 20.07
N PRO A 43 39.93 -33.96 19.39
CA PRO A 43 40.69 -32.84 19.98
C PRO A 43 40.58 -31.48 19.28
N ALA A 44 41.09 -30.48 20.01
CA ALA A 44 40.95 -29.04 19.85
C ALA A 44 41.94 -28.36 18.89
N LEU A 45 41.57 -27.17 18.41
CA LEU A 45 42.48 -26.12 17.95
C LEU A 45 42.08 -24.78 18.58
N ARG A 46 43.02 -24.21 19.34
CA ARG A 46 42.93 -22.92 20.05
C ARG A 46 43.07 -21.74 19.09
N ARG A 47 42.32 -20.65 19.31
CA ARG A 47 42.83 -19.26 19.25
C ARG A 47 41.90 -18.30 20.01
N ARG A 48 42.53 -17.28 20.62
CA ARG A 48 42.03 -16.34 21.64
C ARG A 48 41.45 -15.06 21.01
N SER A 49 40.44 -14.46 21.67
CA SER A 49 40.17 -13.00 21.73
C SER A 49 39.12 -12.77 22.84
N HIS A 50 39.51 -12.36 24.06
CA HIS A 50 39.51 -10.98 24.57
C HIS A 50 38.20 -10.20 24.33
N TRP A 51 37.31 -10.26 25.33
CA TRP A 51 36.18 -9.36 25.55
C TRP A 51 36.43 -8.58 26.86
N PRO A 52 36.31 -7.25 26.91
CA PRO A 52 36.22 -6.52 28.18
C PRO A 52 34.75 -6.32 28.59
N GLN A 53 34.46 -6.66 29.85
CA GLN A 53 33.22 -6.32 30.55
C GLN A 53 33.25 -4.88 31.09
N PRO A 54 32.08 -4.26 31.34
CA PRO A 54 31.95 -2.83 31.61
C PRO A 54 32.24 -2.45 33.07
N VAL A 55 32.95 -1.33 33.24
CA VAL A 55 33.25 -0.72 34.54
C VAL A 55 32.01 0.04 35.05
N ARG A 56 31.46 -0.41 36.18
CA ARG A 56 30.55 0.39 37.02
C ARG A 56 31.35 1.47 37.75
N ARG A 57 30.96 2.74 37.61
CA ARG A 57 31.37 3.81 38.54
C ARG A 57 30.18 4.25 39.38
N SER A 58 30.32 4.02 40.68
CA SER A 58 29.51 4.53 41.77
C SER A 58 29.96 5.95 42.14
N HIS A 59 29.03 6.90 42.19
CA HIS A 59 29.22 8.16 42.93
C HIS A 59 27.98 8.49 43.76
N GLN A 60 28.19 8.42 45.08
CA GLN A 60 27.45 8.98 46.21
C GLN A 60 28.55 9.80 46.95
N ILE A 61 28.42 10.99 47.52
CA ILE A 61 27.36 11.85 48.08
C ILE A 61 27.97 13.27 48.19
N SER A 62 27.16 14.32 48.12
CA SER A 62 27.32 15.48 49.02
C SER A 62 25.99 16.21 49.20
N ARG A 63 25.50 16.22 50.45
CA ARG A 63 24.40 17.05 50.93
C ARG A 63 24.98 18.37 51.45
N ALA A 64 24.35 19.48 51.08
CA ALA A 64 24.37 20.70 51.89
C ALA A 64 22.95 21.32 51.92
N ASP A 65 22.62 21.86 53.07
CA ASP A 65 21.28 22.07 53.64
C ASP A 65 20.86 23.56 53.61
N ARG A 66 19.54 23.79 53.72
CA ARG A 66 18.79 25.04 54.06
C ARG A 66 18.69 26.12 52.97
N ARG A 67 17.53 26.74 52.69
CA ARG A 67 16.52 27.33 53.62
C ARG A 67 15.12 27.41 53.01
N ARG A 68 14.12 27.37 53.91
CA ARG A 68 12.67 27.63 53.73
C ARG A 68 12.35 29.09 53.36
N ARG A 69 11.28 29.33 52.57
CA ARG A 69 10.02 30.00 53.02
C ARG A 69 8.93 29.99 51.90
N PRO A 70 7.61 30.04 52.26
CA PRO A 70 6.48 29.80 51.35
C PRO A 70 5.59 31.04 51.11
N PHE A 71 4.49 30.83 50.36
CA PHE A 71 3.29 31.67 50.10
C PHE A 71 3.24 32.49 48.79
N ARG A 72 2.26 32.19 47.92
CA ARG A 72 0.92 32.82 47.93
C ARG A 72 -0.08 32.07 47.04
N ARG A 73 -1.22 31.72 47.62
CA ARG A 73 -2.51 31.49 46.94
C ARG A 73 -3.12 32.86 46.60
N LEU A 74 -3.83 32.95 45.49
CA LEU A 74 -4.81 34.00 45.22
C LEU A 74 -6.14 33.35 44.84
N ASN A 75 -7.18 33.78 45.54
CA ASN A 75 -8.58 33.38 45.40
C ASN A 75 -9.28 34.23 44.32
N CYS A 76 -10.25 33.59 43.67
CA CYS A 76 -11.60 34.04 43.31
C CYS A 76 -11.85 35.45 42.78
N ILE A 77 -12.49 35.53 41.61
CA ILE A 77 -13.65 36.43 41.38
C ILE A 77 -14.74 35.63 40.65
N ALA A 78 -15.96 35.74 41.18
CA ALA A 78 -17.21 35.24 40.64
C ALA A 78 -17.96 36.33 39.87
N PHE A 79 -18.71 35.94 38.85
CA PHE A 79 -19.90 36.61 38.30
C PHE A 79 -20.87 35.45 38.02
N GLY A 80 -22.14 35.42 38.44
CA GLY A 80 -23.12 36.48 38.58
C GLY A 80 -24.28 36.13 37.64
N ALA A 81 -25.36 35.59 38.19
CA ALA A 81 -26.53 35.07 37.49
C ALA A 81 -27.46 36.18 36.93
N GLY A 82 -28.29 35.82 35.96
CA GLY A 82 -29.50 36.56 35.54
C GLY A 82 -30.33 35.69 34.59
N GLU A 83 -31.36 35.01 35.09
CA GLU A 83 -32.79 35.37 35.00
C GLU A 83 -33.53 34.58 33.91
N GLY A 84 -34.28 33.56 34.36
CA GLY A 84 -35.27 32.84 33.56
C GLY A 84 -36.66 33.43 33.79
N PHE A 85 -37.39 33.64 32.70
CA PHE A 85 -38.80 34.03 32.73
C PHE A 85 -39.70 32.81 32.50
N THR A 86 -40.68 32.68 33.38
CA THR A 86 -41.75 31.69 33.40
C THR A 86 -42.94 32.17 32.57
N GLY A 87 -43.63 31.24 31.91
CA GLY A 87 -44.94 31.46 31.29
C GLY A 87 -45.64 30.12 31.08
N VAL A 88 -46.74 29.91 31.79
CA VAL A 88 -47.53 28.66 31.83
C VAL A 88 -48.95 28.93 31.33
N ALA A 89 -49.47 27.92 30.60
CA ALA A 89 -50.89 27.54 30.38
C ALA A 89 -51.71 28.23 29.26
N PRO A 90 -52.75 27.55 28.69
CA PRO A 90 -53.42 26.33 29.18
C PRO A 90 -53.62 25.16 28.19
N MET A 91 -53.94 24.00 28.77
CA MET A 91 -54.43 22.79 28.12
C MET A 91 -55.85 22.96 27.57
N ALA A 92 -56.14 22.29 26.45
CA ALA A 92 -57.47 21.90 26.00
C ALA A 92 -57.53 20.38 25.75
N SER A 93 -58.75 19.84 25.78
CA SER A 93 -59.22 18.49 26.12
C SER A 93 -58.94 17.34 25.13
N PRO A 94 -59.08 16.06 25.56
CA PRO A 94 -58.71 14.88 24.80
C PRO A 94 -59.90 14.30 24.01
N GLU A 95 -60.14 14.74 22.78
CA GLU A 95 -61.11 14.06 21.90
C GLU A 95 -60.82 14.18 20.38
N GLU A 96 -59.57 14.41 19.99
CA GLU A 96 -59.13 14.41 18.58
C GLU A 96 -57.98 13.42 18.27
N ALA A 97 -57.64 12.57 19.23
CA ALA A 97 -56.60 11.54 19.07
C ALA A 97 -57.20 10.20 18.65
N ARG A 98 -57.73 10.08 17.41
CA ARG A 98 -57.94 8.75 16.77
C ARG A 98 -58.17 8.71 15.25
N HIS A 99 -57.96 9.79 14.51
CA HIS A 99 -58.02 9.75 13.04
C HIS A 99 -56.84 10.46 12.33
N GLN A 100 -55.65 10.42 12.93
CA GLN A 100 -54.38 10.82 12.30
C GLN A 100 -53.23 9.87 12.69
N ALA A 101 -53.43 8.57 12.46
CA ALA A 101 -52.42 7.53 12.71
C ALA A 101 -52.11 6.66 11.48
N SER A 102 -52.26 7.19 10.26
CA SER A 102 -51.79 6.51 9.05
C SER A 102 -51.11 7.40 8.00
N GLU A 103 -50.72 8.64 8.31
CA GLU A 103 -50.03 9.54 7.36
C GLU A 103 -48.83 10.30 7.96
N LEU A 104 -48.31 9.86 9.11
CA LEU A 104 -47.09 10.43 9.72
C LEU A 104 -46.09 9.32 10.05
N SER A 105 -45.53 8.72 9.00
CA SER A 105 -44.30 7.91 9.08
C SER A 105 -43.41 8.08 7.85
N ALA A 106 -43.50 9.26 7.19
CA ALA A 106 -42.73 9.58 5.99
C ALA A 106 -41.85 10.85 6.13
N GLU A 107 -41.80 11.49 7.29
CA GLU A 107 -40.95 12.68 7.53
C GLU A 107 -40.15 12.50 8.82
N ALA A 108 -39.15 11.64 8.74
CA ALA A 108 -38.02 11.59 9.67
C ALA A 108 -36.80 10.97 8.97
N SER A 109 -36.48 11.45 7.76
CA SER A 109 -35.19 11.24 7.13
C SER A 109 -34.39 12.53 7.28
N GLY A 110 -33.39 12.49 8.16
CA GLY A 110 -32.56 13.63 8.51
C GLY A 110 -31.90 14.27 7.30
N ASP A 111 -31.93 15.60 7.32
CA ASP A 111 -31.21 16.54 6.47
C ASP A 111 -29.71 16.22 6.41
N GLY A 112 -29.32 15.42 5.43
CA GLY A 112 -27.96 15.35 4.92
C GLY A 112 -27.90 16.25 3.70
N SER A 113 -27.40 17.47 3.87
CA SER A 113 -27.14 18.37 2.75
C SER A 113 -26.15 17.68 1.78
N ILE A 114 -26.67 17.06 0.72
CA ILE A 114 -25.87 16.67 -0.43
C ILE A 114 -25.43 18.00 -1.05
N GLY A 115 -24.23 18.44 -0.71
CA GLY A 115 -23.68 19.69 -1.21
C GLY A 115 -23.58 19.67 -2.73
N GLU A 116 -23.73 20.84 -3.36
CA GLU A 116 -23.55 20.97 -4.81
C GLU A 116 -22.23 20.33 -5.26
N GLU A 117 -22.33 19.37 -6.19
CA GLU A 117 -21.18 18.61 -6.70
C GLU A 117 -20.12 19.55 -7.28
N GLY A 118 -18.87 19.38 -6.85
CA GLY A 118 -17.71 20.07 -7.43
C GLY A 118 -17.48 21.52 -6.99
N VAL A 119 -18.20 22.03 -5.97
CA VAL A 119 -17.87 23.34 -5.37
C VAL A 119 -16.58 23.21 -4.53
N PRO A 120 -15.50 23.95 -4.84
CA PRO A 120 -14.29 23.96 -4.03
C PRO A 120 -14.56 24.48 -2.62
N ARG A 121 -14.07 23.76 -1.61
CA ARG A 121 -14.29 24.05 -0.19
C ARG A 121 -12.99 24.44 0.50
N LYS A 122 -13.10 25.25 1.54
CA LYS A 122 -11.99 25.50 2.48
C LYS A 122 -11.79 24.30 3.41
N LEU A 123 -10.63 24.21 4.06
CA LEU A 123 -10.34 23.14 5.02
C LEU A 123 -11.39 23.02 6.13
N GLU A 124 -11.90 24.15 6.63
CA GLU A 124 -12.87 24.21 7.73
C GLU A 124 -14.30 23.79 7.30
N GLU A 125 -14.56 23.77 5.99
CA GLU A 125 -15.84 23.46 5.35
C GLU A 125 -15.93 22.00 4.87
N LEU A 126 -14.85 21.24 5.00
CA LEU A 126 -14.83 19.81 4.70
C LEU A 126 -15.80 19.04 5.60
N ASN A 127 -16.50 18.06 5.03
CA ASN A 127 -17.51 17.28 5.73
C ASN A 127 -16.87 16.11 6.49
N TRP A 128 -16.42 16.36 7.71
CA TRP A 128 -15.84 15.35 8.60
C TRP A 128 -16.91 14.43 9.21
N ASP A 129 -16.80 13.11 8.99
CA ASP A 129 -17.75 12.09 9.47
C ASP A 129 -17.17 11.22 10.61
N HIS A 130 -15.89 10.86 10.53
CA HIS A 130 -15.16 10.07 11.55
C HIS A 130 -15.82 8.73 11.96
N SER A 131 -16.40 7.99 11.01
CA SER A 131 -17.08 6.71 11.28
C SER A 131 -16.21 5.65 11.94
N PHE A 132 -14.92 5.56 11.60
CA PHE A 132 -13.97 4.60 12.16
C PHE A 132 -13.87 4.77 13.67
N VAL A 133 -13.73 6.01 14.13
CA VAL A 133 -13.64 6.34 15.55
C VAL A 133 -15.00 6.14 16.24
N ARG A 134 -16.10 6.42 15.54
CA ARG A 134 -17.44 6.42 16.10
C ARG A 134 -18.05 5.02 16.23
N GLU A 135 -17.68 4.10 15.35
CA GLU A 135 -18.30 2.76 15.22
C GLU A 135 -17.39 1.61 15.69
N LEU A 136 -16.07 1.78 15.71
CA LEU A 136 -15.13 0.71 16.10
C LEU A 136 -14.64 0.85 17.55
N PRO A 137 -14.27 -0.26 18.20
CA PRO A 137 -13.73 -0.21 19.55
C PRO A 137 -12.41 0.57 19.58
N GLY A 138 -12.35 1.61 20.40
CA GLY A 138 -11.18 2.46 20.60
C GLY A 138 -10.49 2.20 21.94
N ASP A 139 -9.19 2.45 21.99
CA ASP A 139 -8.43 2.42 23.23
C ASP A 139 -8.94 3.52 24.18
N PRO A 140 -9.26 3.21 25.45
CA PRO A 140 -9.68 4.22 26.42
C PRO A 140 -8.57 5.24 26.75
N ARG A 141 -7.31 4.91 26.48
CA ARG A 141 -6.16 5.81 26.68
C ARG A 141 -5.91 6.66 25.44
N THR A 142 -5.28 7.81 25.65
CA THR A 142 -4.98 8.78 24.57
C THR A 142 -3.53 9.27 24.58
N ASP A 143 -2.67 8.64 25.40
CA ASP A 143 -1.25 8.96 25.44
C ASP A 143 -0.48 8.32 24.28
N ALA A 144 0.67 8.89 23.95
CA ALA A 144 1.56 8.40 22.88
C ALA A 144 2.63 7.42 23.40
N ILE A 145 2.48 6.85 24.60
CA ILE A 145 3.50 5.98 25.19
C ILE A 145 3.47 4.62 24.49
N PRO A 146 4.58 4.14 23.89
CA PRO A 146 4.62 2.85 23.21
C PRO A 146 4.24 1.69 24.15
N ARG A 147 3.28 0.86 23.72
CA ARG A 147 2.77 -0.29 24.48
C ARG A 147 1.94 -1.23 23.61
N GLU A 148 1.60 -2.38 24.18
CA GLU A 148 0.53 -3.21 23.63
C GLU A 148 -0.85 -2.56 23.88
N VAL A 149 -1.69 -2.57 22.85
CA VAL A 149 -3.05 -2.03 22.82
C VAL A 149 -3.99 -3.20 22.53
N LEU A 150 -4.70 -3.64 23.56
CA LEU A 150 -5.64 -4.77 23.49
C LEU A 150 -7.08 -4.29 23.26
N HIS A 151 -7.91 -5.14 22.66
CA HIS A 151 -9.35 -4.93 22.51
C HIS A 151 -9.77 -3.63 21.79
N ALA A 152 -8.90 -3.08 20.93
CA ALA A 152 -9.16 -1.82 20.23
C ALA A 152 -8.56 -1.83 18.82
N CYS A 153 -9.28 -1.20 17.88
CA CYS A 153 -8.86 -0.98 16.49
C CYS A 153 -8.00 0.27 16.32
N TYR A 154 -8.03 1.21 17.27
CA TYR A 154 -7.25 2.45 17.21
C TYR A 154 -7.01 3.05 18.60
N THR A 155 -6.09 4.01 18.67
CA THR A 155 -5.90 4.92 19.81
C THR A 155 -6.05 6.37 19.35
N LYS A 156 -6.83 7.19 20.06
CA LYS A 156 -6.85 8.65 19.82
C LYS A 156 -5.51 9.24 20.23
N VAL A 157 -4.82 9.89 19.30
CA VAL A 157 -3.49 10.47 19.54
C VAL A 157 -3.28 11.65 18.61
N SER A 158 -2.81 12.77 19.14
CA SER A 158 -2.51 13.97 18.36
C SER A 158 -1.07 13.92 17.80
N PRO A 159 -0.80 14.56 16.65
CA PRO A 159 0.55 14.82 16.19
C PRO A 159 1.45 15.40 17.28
N SER A 160 2.70 14.95 17.33
CA SER A 160 3.66 15.31 18.38
C SER A 160 5.06 15.62 17.83
N ALA A 161 5.24 15.65 16.51
CA ALA A 161 6.51 16.00 15.89
C ALA A 161 6.90 17.43 16.24
N GLU A 162 8.18 17.66 16.57
CA GLU A 162 8.71 19.01 16.71
C GLU A 162 8.88 19.63 15.32
N VAL A 163 8.39 20.86 15.17
CA VAL A 163 8.37 21.59 13.91
C VAL A 163 8.83 23.02 14.17
N GLU A 164 9.72 23.56 13.34
CA GLU A 164 10.21 24.94 13.46
C GLU A 164 9.73 25.83 12.32
N LYS A 165 10.02 25.45 11.08
CA LYS A 165 9.71 26.24 9.89
C LYS A 165 9.25 25.30 8.78
N PRO A 166 8.00 24.80 8.87
CA PRO A 166 7.50 23.86 7.88
C PRO A 166 7.26 24.59 6.57
N GLU A 167 7.72 24.00 5.47
CA GLU A 167 7.55 24.55 4.12
C GLU A 167 6.87 23.50 3.23
N LEU A 168 5.98 23.96 2.35
CA LEU A 168 5.31 23.10 1.39
C LEU A 168 6.27 22.73 0.26
N VAL A 169 6.59 21.44 0.15
CA VAL A 169 7.44 20.90 -0.92
C VAL A 169 6.62 20.77 -2.19
N VAL A 170 5.52 20.02 -2.12
CA VAL A 170 4.65 19.69 -3.27
C VAL A 170 3.25 19.30 -2.77
N TRP A 171 2.25 19.45 -3.64
CA TRP A 171 0.87 18.99 -3.42
C TRP A 171 0.27 18.43 -4.72
N SER A 172 -0.75 17.58 -4.60
CA SER A 172 -1.43 16.95 -5.74
C SER A 172 -2.77 17.63 -6.03
N GLU A 173 -2.88 18.22 -7.23
CA GLU A 173 -4.10 18.84 -7.71
C GLU A 173 -5.25 17.85 -7.86
N SER A 174 -4.94 16.64 -8.32
CA SER A 174 -5.95 15.59 -8.49
C SER A 174 -6.50 15.09 -7.15
N VAL A 175 -5.68 15.08 -6.09
CA VAL A 175 -6.15 14.70 -4.73
C VAL A 175 -6.94 15.83 -4.09
N ALA A 176 -6.53 17.09 -4.29
CA ALA A 176 -7.33 18.24 -3.84
C ALA A 176 -8.75 18.20 -4.45
N LYS A 177 -8.87 17.98 -5.77
CA LYS A 177 -10.16 17.80 -6.46
C LYS A 177 -10.96 16.62 -5.90
N LEU A 178 -10.29 15.50 -5.59
CA LEU A 178 -10.93 14.30 -5.03
C LEU A 178 -11.58 14.56 -3.66
N LEU A 179 -10.98 15.45 -2.87
CA LEU A 179 -11.46 15.88 -1.54
C LEU A 179 -12.36 17.13 -1.61
N ASP A 180 -12.67 17.65 -2.79
CA ASP A 180 -13.34 18.94 -3.02
C ASP A 180 -12.63 20.13 -2.35
N LEU A 181 -11.31 20.05 -2.16
CA LEU A 181 -10.49 21.07 -1.52
C LEU A 181 -10.07 22.14 -2.54
N ASP A 182 -10.27 23.41 -2.20
CA ASP A 182 -9.86 24.55 -3.03
C ASP A 182 -8.32 24.61 -3.15
N PRO A 183 -7.75 24.62 -4.37
CA PRO A 183 -6.31 24.80 -4.61
C PRO A 183 -5.69 26.04 -3.94
N ARG A 184 -6.48 27.08 -3.67
CA ARG A 184 -5.99 28.29 -2.96
C ARG A 184 -5.63 28.02 -1.51
N GLU A 185 -6.12 26.93 -0.91
CA GLU A 185 -5.78 26.56 0.47
C GLU A 185 -4.29 26.24 0.64
N PHE A 186 -3.61 25.75 -0.42
CA PHE A 186 -2.18 25.45 -0.39
C PHE A 186 -1.29 26.70 -0.38
N GLU A 187 -1.85 27.88 -0.65
CA GLU A 187 -1.16 29.17 -0.59
C GLU A 187 -1.23 29.81 0.81
N ARG A 188 -2.04 29.24 1.72
CA ARG A 188 -2.21 29.80 3.06
C ARG A 188 -0.93 29.70 3.89
N PRO A 189 -0.56 30.74 4.66
CA PRO A 189 0.61 30.70 5.54
C PRO A 189 0.55 29.63 6.63
N ASP A 190 -0.66 29.25 7.08
CA ASP A 190 -0.89 28.25 8.12
C ASP A 190 -1.02 26.82 7.58
N PHE A 191 -1.12 26.61 6.26
CA PHE A 191 -1.26 25.29 5.66
C PHE A 191 -0.09 24.36 6.03
N PRO A 192 1.20 24.76 5.89
CA PRO A 192 2.30 23.90 6.28
C PRO A 192 2.31 23.56 7.77
N LEU A 193 1.84 24.47 8.63
CA LEU A 193 1.73 24.25 10.08
C LEU A 193 0.65 23.21 10.42
N ILE A 194 -0.48 23.24 9.71
CA ILE A 194 -1.56 22.26 9.90
C ILE A 194 -1.11 20.86 9.44
N PHE A 195 -0.54 20.77 8.24
CA PHE A 195 -0.15 19.48 7.64
C PHE A 195 1.19 18.95 8.15
N SER A 196 1.95 19.74 8.93
CA SER A 196 3.04 19.24 9.76
C SER A 196 2.56 18.79 11.15
N GLY A 197 1.27 18.97 11.48
CA GLY A 197 0.71 18.70 12.80
C GLY A 197 1.08 19.70 13.90
N ALA A 198 1.71 20.84 13.56
CA ALA A 198 2.07 21.88 14.51
C ALA A 198 0.85 22.71 14.94
N LEU A 199 -0.14 22.82 14.06
CA LEU A 199 -1.47 23.36 14.37
C LEU A 199 -2.53 22.26 14.19
N PRO A 200 -3.56 22.23 15.06
CA PRO A 200 -4.65 21.29 14.90
C PRO A 200 -5.49 21.62 13.66
N LEU A 201 -5.89 20.60 12.92
CA LEU A 201 -6.90 20.74 11.88
C LEU A 201 -8.28 20.91 12.52
N VAL A 202 -8.98 22.00 12.20
CA VAL A 202 -10.31 22.29 12.71
C VAL A 202 -11.26 21.13 12.37
N ARG A 203 -11.97 20.61 13.38
CA ARG A 203 -12.86 19.42 13.29
C ARG A 203 -12.16 18.09 12.99
N GLY A 204 -10.84 18.06 12.91
CA GLY A 204 -10.07 16.82 12.89
C GLY A 204 -10.26 16.02 14.18
N LEU A 205 -10.20 14.70 14.09
CA LEU A 205 -10.23 13.77 15.21
C LEU A 205 -9.05 12.81 15.11
N PRO A 206 -7.85 13.20 15.60
CA PRO A 206 -6.65 12.44 15.36
C PRO A 206 -6.61 11.06 16.03
N TYR A 207 -6.23 10.02 15.27
CA TYR A 207 -6.05 8.65 15.77
C TYR A 207 -4.94 7.89 15.04
N ALA A 208 -4.48 6.80 15.65
CA ALA A 208 -3.55 5.85 15.06
C ALA A 208 -4.16 4.44 15.11
N GLN A 209 -4.12 3.68 14.01
CA GLN A 209 -4.71 2.35 13.91
C GLN A 209 -3.85 1.27 14.58
N CYS A 210 -4.51 0.28 15.19
CA CYS A 210 -3.91 -0.93 15.72
C CYS A 210 -4.01 -2.05 14.67
N TYR A 211 -2.88 -2.65 14.33
CA TYR A 211 -2.82 -3.83 13.47
C TYR A 211 -1.60 -4.68 13.81
N GLY A 212 -1.57 -5.91 13.30
CA GLY A 212 -0.43 -6.83 13.37
C GLY A 212 -0.02 -7.24 11.96
N GLY A 213 0.81 -8.26 11.82
CA GLY A 213 1.16 -8.76 10.50
C GLY A 213 2.22 -9.84 10.50
N HIS A 214 2.29 -10.56 9.40
CA HIS A 214 3.38 -11.47 9.09
C HIS A 214 4.45 -10.70 8.32
N GLN A 215 5.58 -10.46 8.97
CA GLN A 215 6.74 -9.83 8.35
C GLN A 215 7.69 -10.91 7.84
N PHE A 216 8.01 -10.90 6.54
CA PHE A 216 8.84 -11.92 5.90
C PHE A 216 8.34 -13.37 6.13
N GLY A 217 7.03 -13.55 6.28
CA GLY A 217 6.40 -14.85 6.51
C GLY A 217 6.31 -15.28 7.99
N VAL A 218 6.80 -14.48 8.93
CA VAL A 218 6.75 -14.76 10.37
C VAL A 218 5.82 -13.78 11.07
N TRP A 219 4.97 -14.26 11.97
CA TRP A 219 4.10 -13.40 12.77
C TRP A 219 4.91 -12.44 13.64
N ALA A 220 4.70 -11.13 13.47
CA ALA A 220 5.45 -10.08 14.16
C ALA A 220 4.75 -9.53 15.41
N GLY A 221 3.59 -10.09 15.79
CA GLY A 221 2.78 -9.56 16.89
C GLY A 221 2.14 -8.21 16.54
N GLN A 222 1.97 -7.37 17.56
CA GLN A 222 1.41 -6.02 17.37
C GLN A 222 2.39 -5.10 16.63
N LEU A 223 1.88 -4.48 15.57
CA LEU A 223 2.48 -3.37 14.84
C LEU A 223 1.64 -2.12 15.12
N GLY A 224 0.89 -1.64 14.13
CA GLY A 224 0.07 -0.44 14.19
C GLY A 224 0.74 0.76 13.51
N ASP A 225 0.01 1.86 13.48
CA ASP A 225 0.46 3.13 12.93
C ASP A 225 1.56 3.75 13.83
N GLY A 226 2.77 3.22 13.74
CA GLY A 226 3.88 3.59 14.62
C GLY A 226 4.54 4.94 14.34
N ARG A 227 4.20 5.56 13.22
CA ARG A 227 4.66 6.90 12.81
C ARG A 227 3.64 7.61 11.92
N ALA A 228 2.39 7.14 11.98
CA ALA A 228 1.32 7.67 11.17
C ALA A 228 0.16 8.04 12.09
N ILE A 229 -0.49 9.17 11.80
CA ILE A 229 -1.62 9.66 12.58
C ILE A 229 -2.66 10.13 11.57
N THR A 230 -3.81 9.47 11.56
CA THR A 230 -4.98 9.91 10.78
C THR A 230 -5.56 11.14 11.44
N LEU A 231 -5.71 12.24 10.70
CA LEU A 231 -6.33 13.49 11.16
C LEU A 231 -7.85 13.37 11.25
N GLY A 232 -8.43 12.46 10.48
CA GLY A 232 -9.86 12.18 10.47
C GLY A 232 -10.32 11.59 9.15
N GLU A 233 -11.63 11.39 9.06
CA GLU A 233 -12.30 10.86 7.88
C GLU A 233 -13.34 11.85 7.41
N LEU A 234 -13.35 12.13 6.11
CA LEU A 234 -14.30 13.01 5.47
C LEU A 234 -15.11 12.29 4.40
N LEU A 235 -16.28 12.85 4.10
CA LEU A 235 -17.07 12.52 2.93
C LEU A 235 -16.93 13.66 1.93
N ASN A 236 -16.60 13.36 0.68
CA ASN A 236 -16.68 14.35 -0.36
C ASN A 236 -18.14 14.54 -0.83
N SER A 237 -18.36 15.48 -1.76
CA SER A 237 -19.66 15.80 -2.35
C SER A 237 -20.33 14.63 -3.07
N ARG A 238 -19.54 13.63 -3.50
CA ARG A 238 -20.02 12.38 -4.11
C ARG A 238 -20.40 11.31 -3.09
N GLY A 239 -20.30 11.62 -1.79
CA GLY A 239 -20.54 10.65 -0.71
C GLY A 239 -19.43 9.61 -0.55
N GLU A 240 -18.27 9.81 -1.18
CA GLU A 240 -17.13 8.90 -1.04
C GLU A 240 -16.34 9.25 0.22
N ARG A 241 -15.97 8.21 0.98
CA ARG A 241 -15.19 8.34 2.21
C ARG A 241 -13.69 8.40 1.92
N TRP A 242 -12.99 9.30 2.62
CA TRP A 242 -11.54 9.45 2.55
C TRP A 242 -10.93 9.72 3.94
N GLU A 243 -9.88 8.97 4.27
CA GLU A 243 -9.04 9.18 5.44
C GLU A 243 -7.83 10.08 5.07
N LEU A 244 -7.50 11.07 5.89
CA LEU A 244 -6.28 11.89 5.75
C LEU A 244 -5.28 11.49 6.83
N GLN A 245 -4.13 10.93 6.45
CA GLN A 245 -3.12 10.41 7.37
C GLN A 245 -1.76 11.10 7.23
N LEU A 246 -1.27 11.71 8.31
CA LEU A 246 0.06 12.29 8.36
C LEU A 246 1.08 11.22 8.76
N LYS A 247 2.04 10.95 7.89
CA LYS A 247 3.15 10.02 8.15
C LYS A 247 4.43 10.80 8.43
N GLY A 248 5.05 10.51 9.58
CA GLY A 248 6.15 11.28 10.18
C GLY A 248 5.70 12.26 11.27
N ALA A 249 4.42 12.24 11.67
CA ALA A 249 3.81 13.23 12.56
C ALA A 249 4.08 13.03 14.07
N GLY A 250 4.95 12.08 14.44
CA GLY A 250 5.35 11.85 15.82
C GLY A 250 5.02 10.45 16.33
N LYS A 251 5.24 10.24 17.63
CA LYS A 251 5.08 8.94 18.27
C LYS A 251 3.61 8.62 18.52
N THR A 252 3.34 7.33 18.57
CA THR A 252 2.06 6.73 18.93
C THR A 252 2.31 5.55 19.87
N PRO A 253 1.26 4.97 20.48
CA PRO A 253 1.39 3.70 21.22
C PRO A 253 2.01 2.56 20.40
N TYR A 254 1.97 2.68 19.07
CA TYR A 254 2.43 1.68 18.12
C TYR A 254 3.88 1.90 17.64
N SER A 255 4.56 2.96 18.08
CA SER A 255 5.93 3.29 17.64
C SER A 255 6.98 2.24 18.02
N ARG A 256 6.67 1.33 18.95
CA ARG A 256 7.61 0.36 19.52
C ARG A 256 8.87 1.09 20.02
N PHE A 257 10.01 0.89 19.37
CA PHE A 257 11.29 1.52 19.70
C PHE A 257 11.66 2.70 18.78
N ALA A 258 10.83 3.00 17.77
CA ALA A 258 11.09 4.03 16.78
C ALA A 258 10.72 5.44 17.29
N ASP A 259 11.17 6.46 16.57
CA ASP A 259 10.98 7.87 16.93
C ASP A 259 9.66 8.48 16.45
N GLY A 260 8.93 7.81 15.55
CA GLY A 260 7.68 8.31 15.00
C GLY A 260 7.85 9.35 13.87
N LEU A 261 9.08 9.58 13.41
CA LEU A 261 9.40 10.62 12.43
C LEU A 261 9.67 10.02 11.04
N ALA A 262 9.65 10.88 10.01
CA ALA A 262 10.04 10.53 8.65
C ALA A 262 11.00 11.59 8.09
N VAL A 263 11.81 11.19 7.12
CA VAL A 263 12.75 12.09 6.43
C VAL A 263 12.22 12.54 5.07
N LEU A 264 12.77 13.63 4.54
CA LEU A 264 12.40 14.22 3.26
C LEU A 264 12.55 13.23 2.11
N ARG A 265 13.65 12.48 2.08
CA ARG A 265 13.93 11.46 1.06
C ARG A 265 12.84 10.39 0.98
N SER A 266 12.46 9.77 2.10
CA SER A 266 11.42 8.72 2.13
C SER A 266 10.05 9.30 1.78
N SER A 267 9.78 10.51 2.25
CA SER A 267 8.50 11.20 2.01
C SER A 267 8.32 11.65 0.55
N ILE A 268 9.36 12.13 -0.13
CA ILE A 268 9.34 12.43 -1.57
C ILE A 268 9.04 11.17 -2.38
N ARG A 269 9.71 10.06 -2.05
CA ARG A 269 9.52 8.78 -2.76
C ARG A 269 8.09 8.28 -2.62
N GLU A 270 7.54 8.32 -1.41
CA GLU A 270 6.16 7.91 -1.15
C GLU A 270 5.16 8.81 -1.88
N PHE A 271 5.31 10.14 -1.78
CA PHE A 271 4.46 11.10 -2.48
C PHE A 271 4.46 10.86 -4.00
N LEU A 272 5.64 10.82 -4.62
CA LEU A 272 5.76 10.66 -6.07
C LEU A 272 5.25 9.29 -6.53
N CYS A 273 5.50 8.22 -5.77
CA CYS A 273 5.09 6.88 -6.18
C CYS A 273 3.58 6.64 -6.05
N SER A 274 2.96 7.18 -4.99
CA SER A 274 1.50 7.25 -4.89
C SER A 274 0.88 7.84 -6.15
N GLU A 275 1.35 9.01 -6.57
CA GLU A 275 0.76 9.71 -7.71
C GLU A 275 1.16 9.10 -9.06
N ALA A 276 2.36 8.54 -9.18
CA ALA A 276 2.79 7.79 -10.37
C ALA A 276 1.97 6.50 -10.58
N MET A 277 1.67 5.76 -9.51
CA MET A 277 0.82 4.57 -9.60
C MET A 277 -0.60 4.95 -10.03
N ASN A 278 -1.12 6.07 -9.52
CA ASN A 278 -2.41 6.61 -9.98
C ASN A 278 -2.36 7.01 -11.46
N GLY A 279 -1.31 7.71 -11.92
CA GLY A 279 -1.14 8.07 -13.33
C GLY A 279 -1.01 6.86 -14.26
N LEU A 280 -0.48 5.74 -13.76
CA LEU A 280 -0.46 4.45 -14.46
C LEU A 280 -1.83 3.72 -14.45
N GLY A 281 -2.83 4.25 -13.76
CA GLY A 281 -4.14 3.63 -13.59
C GLY A 281 -4.14 2.44 -12.62
N ILE A 282 -3.13 2.34 -11.74
CA ILE A 282 -3.01 1.24 -10.77
C ILE A 282 -3.57 1.69 -9.42
N PRO A 283 -4.49 0.93 -8.79
CA PRO A 283 -5.06 1.29 -7.49
C PRO A 283 -3.99 1.52 -6.42
N THR A 284 -4.11 2.63 -5.69
CA THR A 284 -3.09 3.08 -4.74
C THR A 284 -3.64 4.05 -3.70
N THR A 285 -3.00 4.09 -2.52
CA THR A 285 -3.10 5.25 -1.63
C THR A 285 -2.52 6.49 -2.30
N ARG A 286 -3.23 7.60 -2.20
CA ARG A 286 -2.90 8.90 -2.79
C ARG A 286 -2.07 9.75 -1.84
N ALA A 287 -1.46 10.83 -2.34
CA ALA A 287 -0.72 11.77 -1.51
C ALA A 287 -1.19 13.21 -1.77
N LEU A 288 -1.74 13.86 -0.75
CA LEU A 288 -2.28 15.22 -0.84
C LEU A 288 -1.15 16.26 -0.89
N CYS A 289 -0.26 16.22 0.09
CA CYS A 289 0.84 17.16 0.21
C CYS A 289 2.03 16.58 0.96
N LEU A 290 3.18 17.24 0.77
CA LEU A 290 4.43 16.96 1.47
C LEU A 290 4.96 18.28 2.05
N VAL A 291 5.22 18.30 3.35
CA VAL A 291 5.81 19.45 4.05
C VAL A 291 7.10 19.06 4.75
N THR A 292 8.06 19.97 4.81
CA THR A 292 9.24 19.82 5.69
C THR A 292 8.85 20.13 7.14
N THR A 293 9.67 19.71 8.11
CA THR A 293 9.50 20.11 9.53
C THR A 293 10.42 21.27 9.94
N GLY A 294 11.46 21.54 9.14
CA GLY A 294 12.56 22.44 9.51
C GLY A 294 13.53 21.85 10.55
N LYS A 295 13.35 20.58 10.94
CA LYS A 295 14.21 19.85 11.90
C LYS A 295 14.98 18.74 11.20
N SER A 296 16.17 18.42 11.70
CA SER A 296 16.90 17.20 11.31
C SER A 296 16.37 15.98 12.06
N VAL A 297 16.46 14.83 11.40
CA VAL A 297 16.12 13.51 11.94
C VAL A 297 17.29 12.58 11.70
N ILE A 298 17.70 11.83 12.73
CA ILE A 298 18.84 10.92 12.65
C ILE A 298 18.41 9.60 12.02
N ARG A 299 19.06 9.18 10.94
CA ARG A 299 18.81 7.90 10.26
C ARG A 299 20.11 7.18 9.93
N ASP A 300 20.10 5.88 10.12
CA ASP A 300 21.12 4.97 9.58
C ASP A 300 20.52 4.25 8.37
N MET A 301 20.82 4.75 7.18
CA MET A 301 20.18 4.29 5.96
C MET A 301 20.48 2.81 5.65
N PHE A 302 21.63 2.30 6.06
CA PHE A 302 22.08 0.94 5.72
C PHE A 302 22.10 -0.01 6.92
N TYR A 303 21.72 0.47 8.11
CA TYR A 303 21.87 -0.28 9.37
C TYR A 303 23.31 -0.74 9.60
N ASP A 304 24.28 0.07 9.17
CA ASP A 304 25.71 -0.24 9.22
C ASP A 304 26.44 0.42 10.41
N GLY A 305 25.70 1.14 11.26
CA GLY A 305 26.20 1.86 12.42
C GLY A 305 26.67 3.29 12.14
N ASN A 306 26.44 3.84 10.93
CA ASN A 306 26.83 5.20 10.55
C ASN A 306 25.62 6.12 10.33
N PRO A 307 24.92 6.53 11.40
CA PRO A 307 23.77 7.41 11.29
C PRO A 307 24.16 8.81 10.79
N LYS A 308 23.26 9.42 10.02
CA LYS A 308 23.36 10.80 9.50
C LYS A 308 22.12 11.59 9.86
N GLU A 309 22.28 12.90 9.93
CA GLU A 309 21.15 13.81 9.95
C GLU A 309 20.58 13.94 8.54
N GLU A 310 19.27 13.73 8.41
CA GLU A 310 18.49 13.97 7.19
C GLU A 310 17.37 14.98 7.52
N PRO A 311 16.96 15.85 6.59
CA PRO A 311 15.84 16.75 6.83
C PRO A 311 14.55 16.00 7.15
N GLY A 312 13.85 16.39 8.20
CA GLY A 312 12.55 15.84 8.57
C GLY A 312 11.43 16.33 7.65
N ALA A 313 10.48 15.44 7.37
CA ALA A 313 9.32 15.75 6.55
C ALA A 313 8.10 14.94 6.96
N ILE A 314 6.93 15.43 6.55
CA ILE A 314 5.63 14.80 6.79
C ILE A 314 4.86 14.76 5.48
N VAL A 315 4.42 13.56 5.10
CA VAL A 315 3.53 13.35 3.95
C VAL A 315 2.10 13.12 4.43
N CYS A 316 1.14 13.83 3.82
CA CYS A 316 -0.28 13.59 4.01
C CYS A 316 -0.76 12.58 2.97
N ARG A 317 -0.97 11.34 3.43
CA ARG A 317 -1.53 10.23 2.65
C ARG A 317 -3.05 10.32 2.66
N VAL A 318 -3.67 9.88 1.57
CA VAL A 318 -5.12 9.88 1.39
C VAL A 318 -5.55 8.52 0.84
N ALA A 319 -6.55 7.90 1.47
CA ALA A 319 -7.10 6.63 1.00
C ALA A 319 -8.56 6.51 1.43
N GLN A 320 -9.36 5.70 0.72
CA GLN A 320 -10.71 5.39 1.19
C GLN A 320 -10.69 4.65 2.52
N SER A 321 -9.69 3.78 2.71
CA SER A 321 -9.32 3.28 4.03
C SER A 321 -7.86 2.85 4.10
N PHE A 322 -7.28 2.95 5.30
CA PHE A 322 -5.96 2.38 5.63
C PHE A 322 -6.04 0.98 6.28
N LEU A 323 -7.22 0.33 6.26
CA LEU A 323 -7.39 -1.04 6.72
C LEU A 323 -6.56 -2.04 5.89
N ARG A 324 -5.96 -2.99 6.61
CA ARG A 324 -5.01 -3.98 6.07
C ARG A 324 -5.47 -5.38 6.43
N PHE A 325 -4.90 -6.41 5.80
CA PHE A 325 -5.09 -7.79 6.28
C PHE A 325 -4.63 -7.93 7.74
N GLY A 326 -3.54 -7.25 8.09
CA GLY A 326 -3.01 -7.12 9.44
C GLY A 326 -3.98 -6.57 10.49
N SER A 327 -4.95 -5.74 10.09
CA SER A 327 -5.95 -5.14 10.99
C SER A 327 -6.90 -6.19 11.57
N TYR A 328 -7.19 -7.25 10.81
CA TYR A 328 -8.01 -8.38 11.27
C TYR A 328 -7.16 -9.43 11.99
N GLN A 329 -5.95 -9.68 11.46
CA GLN A 329 -5.04 -10.71 11.99
C GLN A 329 -4.68 -10.48 13.46
N ILE A 330 -4.48 -9.23 13.88
CA ILE A 330 -4.14 -8.94 15.28
C ILE A 330 -5.22 -9.42 16.24
N HIS A 331 -6.48 -9.18 15.91
CA HIS A 331 -7.62 -9.58 16.73
C HIS A 331 -7.80 -11.09 16.73
N ALA A 332 -7.69 -11.75 15.56
CA ALA A 332 -7.73 -13.21 15.51
C ALA A 332 -6.59 -13.87 16.30
N SER A 333 -5.39 -13.28 16.30
CA SER A 333 -4.22 -13.81 17.01
C SER A 333 -4.35 -13.79 18.54
N ARG A 334 -5.23 -12.92 19.08
CA ARG A 334 -5.46 -12.74 20.52
C ARG A 334 -6.50 -13.71 21.09
N GLY A 335 -7.09 -14.56 20.23
CA GLY A 335 -8.02 -15.58 20.65
C GLY A 335 -9.41 -15.03 20.98
N LYS A 336 -10.16 -15.80 21.77
CA LYS A 336 -11.63 -15.70 21.91
C LYS A 336 -12.14 -14.30 22.28
N GLU A 337 -11.36 -13.53 23.05
CA GLU A 337 -11.76 -12.21 23.54
C GLU A 337 -11.84 -11.16 22.41
N ASP A 338 -11.04 -11.30 21.36
CA ASP A 338 -10.96 -10.34 20.24
C ASP A 338 -11.64 -10.85 18.96
N LEU A 339 -12.12 -12.09 18.89
CA LEU A 339 -12.75 -12.64 17.68
C LEU A 339 -13.99 -11.85 17.25
N ASP A 340 -14.74 -11.29 18.21
CA ASP A 340 -15.89 -10.44 17.88
C ASP A 340 -15.46 -9.13 17.20
N ILE A 341 -14.27 -8.61 17.53
CA ILE A 341 -13.73 -7.42 16.86
C ILE A 341 -13.42 -7.71 15.39
N VAL A 342 -12.99 -8.93 15.04
CA VAL A 342 -12.82 -9.32 13.62
C VAL A 342 -14.14 -9.18 12.87
N ARG A 343 -15.24 -9.63 13.46
CA ARG A 343 -16.59 -9.50 12.89
C ARG A 343 -17.03 -8.04 12.80
N ILE A 344 -16.92 -7.27 13.88
CA ILE A 344 -17.27 -5.84 13.91
C ILE A 344 -16.50 -5.07 12.82
N LEU A 345 -15.20 -5.34 12.69
CA LEU A 345 -14.36 -4.72 11.68
C LEU A 345 -14.74 -5.14 10.27
N ALA A 346 -15.07 -6.42 10.05
CA ALA A 346 -15.54 -6.90 8.75
C ALA A 346 -16.89 -6.27 8.37
N ASP A 347 -17.85 -6.21 9.30
CA ASP A 347 -19.14 -5.54 9.12
C ASP A 347 -18.98 -4.05 8.79
N TYR A 348 -18.11 -3.34 9.53
CA TYR A 348 -17.77 -1.95 9.22
C TYR A 348 -17.22 -1.81 7.80
N THR A 349 -16.27 -2.67 7.44
CA THR A 349 -15.60 -2.60 6.14
C THR A 349 -16.57 -2.87 5.00
N ILE A 350 -17.43 -3.87 5.14
CA ILE A 350 -18.43 -4.21 4.14
C ILE A 350 -19.43 -3.05 3.98
N ARG A 351 -19.98 -2.55 5.10
CA ARG A 351 -20.96 -1.45 5.08
C ARG A 351 -20.44 -0.19 4.38
N HIS A 352 -19.20 0.22 4.68
CA HIS A 352 -18.67 1.51 4.21
C HIS A 352 -17.86 1.42 2.91
N HIS A 353 -17.33 0.25 2.55
CA HIS A 353 -16.43 0.10 1.39
C HIS A 353 -16.86 -0.98 0.38
N PHE A 354 -17.78 -1.86 0.75
CA PHE A 354 -18.39 -2.86 -0.13
C PHE A 354 -19.92 -2.93 0.04
N PRO A 355 -20.64 -1.79 0.00
CA PRO A 355 -22.06 -1.73 0.38
C PRO A 355 -22.95 -2.60 -0.51
N HIS A 356 -22.51 -2.91 -1.74
CA HIS A 356 -23.19 -3.84 -2.64
C HIS A 356 -23.26 -5.28 -2.11
N LEU A 357 -22.48 -5.62 -1.08
CA LEU A 357 -22.47 -6.94 -0.45
C LEU A 357 -23.41 -7.07 0.77
N GLU A 358 -23.97 -5.97 1.32
CA GLU A 358 -24.85 -6.05 2.50
C GLU A 358 -26.21 -6.67 2.19
N ASN A 359 -26.74 -6.46 0.98
CA ASN A 359 -28.08 -6.88 0.59
C ASN A 359 -28.06 -7.78 -0.65
N MET A 360 -27.10 -8.72 -0.73
CA MET A 360 -27.07 -9.68 -1.83
C MET A 360 -28.33 -10.53 -1.84
N SER A 361 -29.06 -10.51 -2.94
CA SER A 361 -30.18 -11.42 -3.17
C SER A 361 -29.66 -12.78 -3.63
N LYS A 362 -30.34 -13.86 -3.23
CA LYS A 362 -29.99 -15.20 -3.71
C LYS A 362 -29.99 -15.25 -5.23
N SER A 363 -28.86 -15.61 -5.82
CA SER A 363 -28.65 -15.67 -7.27
C SER A 363 -28.02 -17.01 -7.63
N GLU A 364 -28.67 -17.75 -8.53
CA GLU A 364 -28.14 -19.01 -9.08
C GLU A 364 -26.79 -18.79 -9.79
N GLY A 365 -26.50 -17.58 -10.29
CA GLY A 365 -25.27 -17.24 -11.01
C GLY A 365 -24.04 -16.97 -10.13
N LEU A 366 -24.22 -16.87 -8.81
CA LEU A 366 -23.13 -16.75 -7.81
C LEU A 366 -22.93 -18.05 -7.01
N SER A 367 -23.60 -19.12 -7.44
CA SER A 367 -23.42 -20.47 -6.92
C SER A 367 -22.43 -21.22 -7.80
N PHE A 368 -21.33 -21.70 -7.23
CA PHE A 368 -20.25 -22.32 -8.01
C PHE A 368 -20.06 -23.78 -7.67
N GLU A 369 -19.91 -24.62 -8.71
CA GLU A 369 -19.56 -26.03 -8.56
C GLU A 369 -18.07 -26.16 -8.19
N THR A 370 -17.79 -26.73 -7.03
CA THR A 370 -16.44 -27.15 -6.69
C THR A 370 -16.12 -28.46 -7.40
N GLY A 371 -15.00 -28.55 -8.13
CA GLY A 371 -14.60 -29.74 -8.91
C GLY A 371 -14.20 -30.99 -8.09
N GLN A 372 -14.70 -31.15 -6.86
CA GLN A 372 -14.57 -32.37 -6.05
C GLN A 372 -15.97 -32.96 -5.80
N GLY A 373 -16.11 -34.26 -6.09
CA GLY A 373 -17.39 -34.95 -6.29
C GLY A 373 -18.42 -34.91 -5.16
N ASP A 374 -19.66 -35.23 -5.55
CA ASP A 374 -20.92 -35.28 -4.82
C ASP A 374 -21.13 -34.18 -3.75
N LEU A 375 -21.71 -33.08 -4.24
CA LEU A 375 -22.35 -31.97 -3.52
C LEU A 375 -21.43 -31.00 -2.76
N SER A 376 -21.12 -29.86 -3.39
CA SER A 376 -21.26 -28.55 -2.74
C SER A 376 -21.24 -27.42 -3.78
N HIS A 377 -22.41 -26.96 -4.20
CA HIS A 377 -22.51 -25.59 -4.73
C HIS A 377 -22.13 -24.64 -3.59
N ILE A 378 -21.08 -23.84 -3.75
CA ILE A 378 -20.80 -22.74 -2.82
C ILE A 378 -21.68 -21.57 -3.26
N ASP A 379 -22.77 -21.34 -2.51
CA ASP A 379 -23.62 -20.16 -2.68
C ASP A 379 -23.06 -18.97 -1.89
N LEU A 380 -22.27 -18.13 -2.56
CA LEU A 380 -21.69 -16.94 -1.95
C LEU A 380 -22.74 -15.90 -1.53
N THR A 381 -23.96 -15.96 -2.07
CA THR A 381 -25.02 -15.01 -1.69
C THR A 381 -25.60 -15.31 -0.31
N SER A 382 -25.33 -16.50 0.23
CA SER A 382 -25.74 -16.90 1.58
C SER A 382 -24.82 -16.36 2.69
N ASN A 383 -23.59 -15.98 2.34
CA ASN A 383 -22.58 -15.49 3.28
C ASN A 383 -21.82 -14.27 2.73
N LYS A 384 -22.18 -13.08 3.23
CA LYS A 384 -21.54 -11.82 2.79
C LYS A 384 -20.04 -11.77 3.02
N TYR A 385 -19.52 -12.43 4.05
CA TYR A 385 -18.08 -12.48 4.33
C TYR A 385 -17.34 -13.33 3.31
N ALA A 386 -17.96 -14.40 2.82
CA ALA A 386 -17.40 -15.24 1.77
C ALA A 386 -17.29 -14.46 0.45
N ALA A 387 -18.38 -13.81 0.02
CA ALA A 387 -18.37 -12.94 -1.17
C ALA A 387 -17.34 -11.80 -1.04
N TRP A 388 -17.27 -11.15 0.12
CA TRP A 388 -16.28 -10.13 0.40
C TRP A 388 -14.85 -10.66 0.31
N SER A 389 -14.57 -11.84 0.87
CA SER A 389 -13.24 -12.45 0.79
C SER A 389 -12.81 -12.77 -0.64
N VAL A 390 -13.75 -13.17 -1.50
CA VAL A 390 -13.52 -13.39 -2.94
C VAL A 390 -13.20 -12.07 -3.62
N GLU A 391 -13.97 -11.00 -3.37
CA GLU A 391 -13.70 -9.69 -3.97
C GLU A 391 -12.35 -9.11 -3.53
N VAL A 392 -11.98 -9.25 -2.26
CA VAL A 392 -10.64 -8.87 -1.74
C VAL A 392 -9.55 -9.64 -2.47
N ALA A 393 -9.74 -10.95 -2.67
CA ALA A 393 -8.80 -11.81 -3.39
C ALA A 393 -8.64 -11.38 -4.86
N GLU A 394 -9.75 -11.14 -5.57
CA GLU A 394 -9.73 -10.71 -6.97
C GLU A 394 -9.13 -9.31 -7.16
N ARG A 395 -9.43 -8.36 -6.26
CA ARG A 395 -8.79 -7.03 -6.27
C ARG A 395 -7.29 -7.13 -6.04
N THR A 396 -6.86 -7.98 -5.09
CA THR A 396 -5.43 -8.22 -4.83
C THR A 396 -4.74 -8.86 -6.04
N ALA A 397 -5.38 -9.83 -6.69
CA ALA A 397 -4.87 -10.47 -7.90
C ALA A 397 -4.68 -9.47 -9.04
N SER A 398 -5.68 -8.63 -9.28
CA SER A 398 -5.67 -7.60 -10.32
C SER A 398 -4.59 -6.54 -10.08
N LEU A 399 -4.43 -6.12 -8.81
CA LEU A 399 -3.38 -5.19 -8.39
C LEU A 399 -1.99 -5.76 -8.70
N ILE A 400 -1.72 -7.00 -8.29
CA ILE A 400 -0.41 -7.62 -8.48
C ILE A 400 -0.15 -7.89 -9.97
N ALA A 401 -1.17 -8.31 -10.75
CA ALA A 401 -1.03 -8.43 -12.20
C ALA A 401 -0.66 -7.10 -12.86
N SER A 402 -1.24 -5.99 -12.38
CA SER A 402 -0.89 -4.64 -12.83
C SER A 402 0.55 -4.27 -12.48
N TRP A 403 1.04 -4.62 -11.28
CA TRP A 403 2.44 -4.46 -10.91
C TRP A 403 3.38 -5.23 -11.84
N GLN A 404 3.05 -6.48 -12.17
CA GLN A 404 3.81 -7.27 -13.14
C GLN A 404 3.85 -6.59 -14.52
N GLY A 405 2.74 -6.00 -14.95
CA GLY A 405 2.59 -5.33 -16.24
C GLY A 405 3.46 -4.09 -16.44
N VAL A 406 3.72 -3.34 -15.37
CA VAL A 406 4.56 -2.12 -15.39
C VAL A 406 5.95 -2.35 -14.81
N GLY A 407 6.27 -3.57 -14.38
CA GLY A 407 7.57 -3.89 -13.78
C GLY A 407 7.75 -3.31 -12.38
N PHE A 408 6.69 -3.13 -11.59
CA PHE A 408 6.78 -2.61 -10.23
C PHE A 408 7.10 -3.73 -9.23
N THR A 409 8.08 -3.51 -8.36
CA THR A 409 8.40 -4.36 -7.20
C THR A 409 8.19 -3.58 -5.91
N HIS A 410 7.26 -4.04 -5.07
CA HIS A 410 6.91 -3.39 -3.81
C HIS A 410 8.04 -3.49 -2.76
N GLY A 411 8.75 -4.62 -2.72
CA GLY A 411 9.89 -4.85 -1.83
C GLY A 411 9.58 -5.24 -0.37
N VAL A 412 8.35 -5.04 0.12
CA VAL A 412 7.93 -5.38 1.49
C VAL A 412 6.45 -5.80 1.51
N LEU A 413 6.15 -6.93 0.87
CA LEU A 413 4.79 -7.42 0.70
C LEU A 413 4.33 -8.26 1.92
N ASN A 414 4.50 -7.69 3.12
CA ASN A 414 4.00 -8.25 4.38
C ASN A 414 2.47 -8.13 4.45
N THR A 415 1.79 -8.91 5.30
CA THR A 415 0.32 -8.83 5.43
C THR A 415 -0.17 -7.51 6.05
N ASP A 416 0.66 -6.82 6.82
CA ASP A 416 0.39 -5.45 7.25
C ASP A 416 0.44 -4.44 6.10
N ASN A 417 1.07 -4.75 4.96
CA ASN A 417 1.10 -3.89 3.77
C ASN A 417 0.14 -4.36 2.66
N MET A 418 -0.86 -5.18 3.00
CA MET A 418 -1.91 -5.59 2.07
C MET A 418 -3.19 -4.83 2.40
N SER A 419 -3.54 -3.85 1.57
CA SER A 419 -4.79 -3.10 1.72
C SER A 419 -5.99 -4.02 1.52
N ILE A 420 -7.00 -3.88 2.38
CA ILE A 420 -8.26 -4.62 2.23
C ILE A 420 -9.03 -4.23 0.96
N LEU A 421 -8.76 -3.04 0.41
CA LEU A 421 -9.43 -2.51 -0.78
C LEU A 421 -8.68 -2.85 -2.08
N GLY A 422 -7.54 -3.55 -2.00
CA GLY A 422 -6.69 -3.83 -3.16
C GLY A 422 -5.92 -2.60 -3.65
N LEU A 423 -5.47 -1.73 -2.74
CA LEU A 423 -4.62 -0.57 -3.02
C LEU A 423 -3.14 -0.89 -2.82
N THR A 424 -2.26 -0.35 -3.67
CA THR A 424 -0.83 -0.22 -3.35
C THR A 424 -0.70 0.70 -2.14
N ILE A 425 0.03 0.27 -1.10
CA ILE A 425 0.10 0.97 0.19
C ILE A 425 1.51 0.84 0.80
N ASP A 426 1.96 1.87 1.51
CA ASP A 426 3.25 1.89 2.23
C ASP A 426 4.49 1.73 1.34
N TYR A 427 4.75 2.79 0.58
CA TYR A 427 5.92 2.96 -0.26
C TYR A 427 7.21 3.12 0.55
N GLY A 428 7.85 2.00 0.88
CA GLY A 428 9.19 1.95 1.46
C GLY A 428 10.26 1.72 0.38
N PRO A 429 11.00 0.59 0.44
CA PRO A 429 12.00 0.25 -0.56
C PRO A 429 11.34 -0.37 -1.80
N PHE A 430 10.56 0.40 -2.57
CA PHE A 430 10.02 -0.05 -3.86
C PHE A 430 11.00 0.22 -5.01
N GLY A 431 10.75 -0.38 -6.16
CA GLY A 431 11.45 -0.05 -7.40
C GLY A 431 10.69 -0.51 -8.62
N PHE A 432 10.72 0.29 -9.68
CA PHE A 432 10.36 -0.16 -11.01
C PHE A 432 11.58 -0.83 -11.67
N LEU A 433 11.35 -1.87 -12.46
CA LEU A 433 12.37 -2.48 -13.29
C LEU A 433 12.90 -1.46 -14.29
N ASP A 434 14.20 -1.19 -14.19
CA ASP A 434 14.95 -0.66 -15.33
C ASP A 434 15.20 -1.82 -16.30
N ALA A 435 16.34 -2.51 -16.18
CA ALA A 435 16.57 -3.77 -16.87
C ALA A 435 15.64 -4.87 -16.34
N PHE A 436 15.08 -5.68 -17.24
CA PHE A 436 14.24 -6.81 -16.88
C PHE A 436 15.06 -7.87 -16.14
N ASP A 437 14.74 -8.05 -14.86
CA ASP A 437 15.32 -9.08 -14.02
C ASP A 437 14.22 -9.69 -13.13
N PRO A 438 13.81 -10.94 -13.39
CA PRO A 438 12.80 -11.63 -12.58
C PRO A 438 13.17 -11.71 -11.09
N SER A 439 14.46 -11.71 -10.77
CA SER A 439 14.98 -11.80 -9.40
C SER A 439 15.18 -10.45 -8.72
N TYR A 440 14.82 -9.34 -9.38
CA TYR A 440 14.99 -8.00 -8.85
C TYR A 440 14.23 -7.82 -7.54
N THR A 441 14.96 -7.41 -6.50
CA THR A 441 14.38 -6.85 -5.28
C THR A 441 15.05 -5.51 -4.99
N PRO A 442 14.27 -4.43 -4.83
CA PRO A 442 14.79 -3.14 -4.40
C PRO A 442 15.20 -3.13 -2.93
N ASN A 443 14.72 -4.08 -2.12
CA ASN A 443 14.89 -4.06 -0.67
C ASN A 443 16.16 -4.79 -0.24
N THR A 444 17.10 -4.07 0.37
CA THR A 444 18.36 -4.64 0.88
C THR A 444 18.15 -5.68 1.98
N THR A 445 17.08 -5.55 2.79
CA THR A 445 16.76 -6.52 3.85
C THR A 445 16.13 -7.80 3.31
N ASP A 446 15.63 -7.77 2.07
CA ASP A 446 15.08 -8.92 1.34
C ASP A 446 16.14 -9.66 0.52
N LEU A 447 17.38 -9.14 0.42
CA LEU A 447 18.46 -9.82 -0.31
C LEU A 447 18.70 -11.25 0.19
N PRO A 448 18.65 -11.54 1.51
CA PRO A 448 18.57 -12.91 1.99
C PRO A 448 17.21 -13.53 1.62
N GLY A 449 17.22 -14.49 0.70
CA GLY A 449 16.03 -15.25 0.31
C GLY A 449 15.17 -14.62 -0.80
N ARG A 450 15.24 -13.30 -1.04
CA ARG A 450 14.53 -12.60 -2.13
C ARG A 450 13.03 -12.91 -2.12
N ARG A 451 12.44 -12.93 -0.94
CA ARG A 451 11.03 -13.31 -0.74
C ARG A 451 10.12 -12.41 -1.56
N TYR A 452 10.42 -11.11 -1.62
CA TYR A 452 9.60 -10.10 -2.27
C TYR A 452 10.15 -9.64 -3.63
N CYS A 453 11.02 -10.43 -4.27
CA CYS A 453 11.47 -10.10 -5.62
C CYS A 453 10.33 -10.11 -6.64
N PHE A 454 10.55 -9.43 -7.77
CA PHE A 454 9.56 -9.16 -8.81
C PHE A 454 8.73 -10.39 -9.19
N ALA A 455 9.40 -11.51 -9.50
CA ALA A 455 8.74 -12.75 -9.94
C ALA A 455 7.95 -13.47 -8.84
N ASN A 456 8.25 -13.21 -7.56
CA ASN A 456 7.58 -13.88 -6.43
C ASN A 456 6.33 -13.14 -5.94
N GLN A 457 6.10 -11.88 -6.34
CA GLN A 457 4.95 -11.10 -5.87
C GLN A 457 3.59 -11.80 -6.10
N PRO A 458 3.32 -12.50 -7.22
CA PRO A 458 2.06 -13.24 -7.41
C PRO A 458 1.83 -14.33 -6.35
N ASP A 459 2.85 -15.14 -6.06
CA ASP A 459 2.74 -16.23 -5.08
C ASP A 459 2.64 -15.69 -3.64
N ILE A 460 3.37 -14.60 -3.35
CA ILE A 460 3.26 -13.92 -2.06
C ILE A 460 1.88 -13.27 -1.87
N GLY A 461 1.28 -12.72 -2.93
CA GLY A 461 -0.09 -12.22 -2.89
C GLY A 461 -1.09 -13.30 -2.51
N LEU A 462 -0.99 -14.48 -3.15
CA LEU A 462 -1.82 -15.64 -2.80
C LEU A 462 -1.59 -16.07 -1.36
N TRP A 463 -0.33 -16.14 -0.91
CA TRP A 463 0.00 -16.49 0.47
C TRP A 463 -0.61 -15.49 1.46
N ASN A 464 -0.56 -14.19 1.17
CA ASN A 464 -1.18 -13.16 2.01
C ASN A 464 -2.71 -13.29 2.05
N VAL A 465 -3.36 -13.61 0.92
CA VAL A 465 -4.81 -13.90 0.87
C VAL A 465 -5.14 -15.12 1.72
N ALA A 466 -4.32 -16.17 1.69
CA ALA A 466 -4.51 -17.35 2.54
C ALA A 466 -4.43 -17.01 4.04
N GLN A 467 -3.51 -16.13 4.44
CA GLN A 467 -3.43 -15.66 5.83
C GLN A 467 -4.66 -14.82 6.21
N PHE A 468 -5.24 -14.07 5.28
CA PHE A 468 -6.46 -13.31 5.49
C PHE A 468 -7.69 -14.22 5.61
N THR A 469 -7.88 -15.18 4.71
CA THR A 469 -9.02 -16.13 4.80
C THR A 469 -8.94 -16.99 6.05
N THR A 470 -7.73 -17.41 6.45
CA THR A 470 -7.52 -18.12 7.73
C THR A 470 -7.98 -17.28 8.94
N THR A 471 -7.79 -15.96 8.88
CA THR A 471 -8.25 -15.03 9.92
C THR A 471 -9.78 -15.03 10.02
N LEU A 472 -10.46 -14.99 8.88
CA LEU A 472 -11.93 -15.03 8.82
C LEU A 472 -12.49 -16.39 9.25
N SER A 473 -11.86 -17.50 8.87
CA SER A 473 -12.24 -18.84 9.34
C SER A 473 -12.05 -18.98 10.85
N THR A 474 -10.97 -18.43 11.41
CA THR A 474 -10.72 -18.43 12.86
C THR A 474 -11.83 -17.70 13.64
N ALA A 475 -12.37 -16.62 13.06
CA ALA A 475 -13.50 -15.89 13.60
C ALA A 475 -14.87 -16.54 13.29
N ASN A 476 -14.90 -17.71 12.64
CA ASN A 476 -16.10 -18.41 12.17
C ASN A 476 -16.98 -17.56 11.23
N LEU A 477 -16.36 -16.71 10.42
CA LEU A 477 -17.07 -15.88 9.43
C LEU A 477 -17.18 -16.57 8.07
N ILE A 478 -16.25 -17.46 7.74
CA ILE A 478 -16.27 -18.25 6.52
C ILE A 478 -15.88 -19.71 6.80
N SER A 479 -16.41 -20.63 6.01
CA SER A 479 -16.03 -22.04 6.00
C SER A 479 -14.68 -22.26 5.32
N LYS A 480 -14.18 -23.50 5.41
CA LYS A 480 -12.95 -23.92 4.74
C LYS A 480 -13.14 -23.95 3.21
N GLU A 481 -14.31 -24.36 2.75
CA GLU A 481 -14.67 -24.44 1.35
C GLU A 481 -14.73 -23.03 0.73
N GLU A 482 -15.34 -22.07 1.43
CA GLU A 482 -15.38 -20.65 1.04
C GLU A 482 -13.96 -20.04 0.99
N ALA A 483 -13.11 -20.34 1.99
CA ALA A 483 -11.72 -19.90 2.01
C ALA A 483 -10.91 -20.45 0.83
N ASN A 484 -11.09 -21.74 0.50
CA ASN A 484 -10.45 -22.36 -0.66
C ASN A 484 -10.91 -21.73 -1.98
N TYR A 485 -12.20 -21.42 -2.07
CA TYR A 485 -12.77 -20.78 -3.24
C TYR A 485 -12.19 -19.37 -3.47
N ALA A 486 -12.03 -18.55 -2.42
CA ALA A 486 -11.36 -17.25 -2.55
C ALA A 486 -9.91 -17.36 -3.08
N MET A 487 -9.16 -18.38 -2.65
CA MET A 487 -7.81 -18.65 -3.16
C MET A 487 -7.81 -19.11 -4.62
N GLU A 488 -8.77 -19.95 -5.02
CA GLU A 488 -8.94 -20.35 -6.43
C GLU A 488 -9.24 -19.13 -7.31
N ARG A 489 -10.17 -18.27 -6.87
CA ARG A 489 -10.52 -17.02 -7.57
C ARG A 489 -9.36 -16.06 -7.72
N TYR A 490 -8.50 -15.93 -6.71
CA TYR A 490 -7.25 -15.20 -6.84
C TYR A 490 -6.41 -15.73 -8.02
N GLY A 491 -6.19 -17.04 -8.07
CA GLY A 491 -5.35 -17.68 -9.09
C GLY A 491 -5.89 -17.46 -10.51
N THR A 492 -7.19 -17.69 -10.70
CA THR A 492 -7.87 -17.45 -11.99
C THR A 492 -7.79 -15.98 -12.38
N LYS A 493 -8.19 -15.07 -11.48
CA LYS A 493 -8.23 -13.64 -11.77
C LYS A 493 -6.84 -13.08 -12.10
N PHE A 494 -5.80 -13.49 -11.36
CA PHE A 494 -4.43 -13.07 -11.64
C PHE A 494 -4.00 -13.48 -13.05
N MET A 495 -4.27 -14.73 -13.43
CA MET A 495 -3.88 -15.25 -14.73
C MET A 495 -4.64 -14.57 -15.88
N ASP A 496 -5.93 -14.30 -15.70
CA ASP A 496 -6.74 -13.60 -16.70
C ASP A 496 -6.24 -12.16 -16.92
N GLU A 497 -6.01 -11.43 -15.82
CA GLU A 497 -5.50 -10.05 -15.88
C GLU A 497 -4.09 -10.00 -16.47
N TYR A 498 -3.18 -10.86 -16.03
CA TYR A 498 -1.81 -10.91 -16.56
C TYR A 498 -1.80 -11.22 -18.06
N GLN A 499 -2.59 -12.20 -18.51
CA GLN A 499 -2.70 -12.53 -19.93
C GLN A 499 -3.26 -11.35 -20.74
N SER A 500 -4.31 -10.69 -20.24
CA SER A 500 -4.89 -9.49 -20.85
C SER A 500 -3.86 -8.37 -20.99
N ILE A 501 -3.15 -8.07 -19.90
CA ILE A 501 -2.11 -7.03 -19.87
C ILE A 501 -1.02 -7.34 -20.89
N MET A 502 -0.42 -8.54 -20.86
CA MET A 502 0.68 -8.89 -21.75
C MET A 502 0.26 -8.92 -23.22
N THR A 503 -0.97 -9.34 -23.51
CA THR A 503 -1.57 -9.30 -24.85
C THR A 503 -1.65 -7.86 -25.37
N ARG A 504 -2.20 -6.94 -24.57
CA ARG A 504 -2.32 -5.52 -24.92
C ARG A 504 -0.96 -4.84 -25.08
N LYS A 505 0.00 -5.13 -24.17
CA LYS A 505 1.37 -4.58 -24.25
C LYS A 505 2.09 -4.96 -25.54
N LEU A 506 1.76 -6.12 -26.12
CA LEU A 506 2.30 -6.61 -27.39
C LEU A 506 1.44 -6.24 -28.61
N GLY A 507 0.29 -5.57 -28.42
CA GLY A 507 -0.61 -5.25 -29.53
C GLY A 507 -1.18 -6.49 -30.24
N LEU A 508 -1.32 -7.61 -29.52
CA LEU A 508 -1.88 -8.85 -30.06
C LEU A 508 -3.40 -8.91 -29.85
N VAL A 509 -4.09 -9.71 -30.67
CA VAL A 509 -5.54 -9.97 -30.51
C VAL A 509 -5.83 -11.04 -29.46
N LYS A 510 -4.90 -11.99 -29.27
CA LYS A 510 -5.02 -13.09 -28.31
C LYS A 510 -3.71 -13.33 -27.59
N TYR A 511 -3.79 -13.93 -26.40
CA TYR A 511 -2.62 -14.32 -25.64
C TYR A 511 -1.82 -15.42 -26.37
N ASN A 512 -0.51 -15.21 -26.54
CA ASN A 512 0.41 -16.19 -27.12
C ASN A 512 1.51 -16.53 -26.11
N ARG A 513 1.33 -17.63 -25.39
CA ARG A 513 2.22 -18.07 -24.30
C ARG A 513 3.66 -18.27 -24.76
N GLN A 514 3.87 -18.94 -25.90
CA GLN A 514 5.21 -19.25 -26.40
C GLN A 514 5.97 -17.97 -26.77
N LEU A 515 5.29 -17.04 -27.45
CA LEU A 515 5.89 -15.77 -27.87
C LEU A 515 6.28 -14.91 -26.67
N ILE A 516 5.41 -14.78 -25.67
CA ILE A 516 5.64 -14.01 -24.45
C ILE A 516 6.76 -14.65 -23.61
N SER A 517 6.72 -15.97 -23.42
CA SER A 517 7.75 -16.70 -22.69
C SER A 517 9.14 -16.49 -23.32
N LYS A 518 9.23 -16.59 -24.65
CA LYS A 518 10.49 -16.37 -25.37
C LYS A 518 10.96 -14.91 -25.28
N LEU A 519 10.03 -13.94 -25.33
CA LEU A 519 10.33 -12.53 -25.14
C LEU A 519 10.99 -12.30 -23.77
N LEU A 520 10.31 -12.70 -22.70
CA LEU A 520 10.79 -12.47 -21.33
C LEU A 520 12.13 -13.17 -21.08
N SER A 521 12.33 -14.36 -21.65
CA SER A 521 13.63 -15.05 -21.62
C SER A 521 14.74 -14.26 -22.30
N ASN A 522 14.48 -13.70 -23.49
CA ASN A 522 15.45 -12.85 -24.18
C ASN A 522 15.73 -11.56 -23.39
N MET A 523 14.69 -10.88 -22.89
CA MET A 523 14.84 -9.67 -22.07
C MET A 523 15.68 -9.92 -20.82
N ALA A 524 15.46 -11.05 -20.14
CA ALA A 524 16.20 -11.40 -18.92
C ALA A 524 17.67 -11.72 -19.21
N THR A 525 17.94 -12.40 -20.32
CA THR A 525 19.31 -12.74 -20.75
C THR A 525 20.10 -11.49 -21.11
N ASP A 526 19.50 -10.59 -21.89
CA ASP A 526 20.17 -9.42 -22.44
C ASP A 526 19.99 -8.16 -21.57
N LYS A 527 19.35 -8.28 -20.40
CA LYS A 527 19.09 -7.19 -19.44
C LYS A 527 18.44 -5.96 -20.10
N VAL A 528 17.46 -6.21 -20.95
CA VAL A 528 16.75 -5.17 -21.72
C VAL A 528 15.88 -4.32 -20.81
N ASP A 529 15.87 -3.00 -21.03
CA ASP A 529 14.98 -2.09 -20.30
C ASP A 529 13.50 -2.45 -20.52
N TYR A 530 12.79 -2.74 -19.43
CA TYR A 530 11.44 -3.30 -19.49
C TYR A 530 10.46 -2.31 -20.14
N THR A 531 10.39 -1.09 -19.61
CA THR A 531 9.46 -0.06 -20.06
C THR A 531 9.75 0.39 -21.49
N ASN A 532 11.02 0.74 -21.78
CA ASN A 532 11.39 1.28 -23.08
C ASN A 532 11.25 0.22 -24.18
N PHE A 533 11.47 -1.07 -23.89
CA PHE A 533 11.24 -2.13 -24.87
C PHE A 533 9.78 -2.13 -25.35
N PHE A 534 8.81 -2.19 -24.43
CA PHE A 534 7.40 -2.22 -24.81
C PHE A 534 6.95 -0.93 -25.51
N ARG A 535 7.47 0.23 -25.08
CA ARG A 535 7.18 1.51 -25.74
C ARG A 535 7.72 1.52 -27.18
N LEU A 536 8.95 1.06 -27.40
CA LEU A 536 9.58 1.04 -28.71
C LEU A 536 9.01 -0.06 -29.63
N LEU A 537 8.54 -1.17 -29.08
CA LEU A 537 7.95 -2.28 -29.82
C LEU A 537 6.75 -1.85 -30.68
N SER A 538 6.04 -0.80 -30.25
CA SER A 538 4.93 -0.19 -31.00
C SER A 538 5.33 0.32 -32.40
N ASN A 539 6.63 0.53 -32.65
CA ASN A 539 7.17 0.99 -33.93
C ASN A 539 7.54 -0.15 -34.90
N ILE A 540 7.46 -1.41 -34.47
CA ILE A 540 7.68 -2.56 -35.37
C ILE A 540 6.51 -2.62 -36.35
N ARG A 541 6.81 -2.70 -37.64
CA ARG A 541 5.82 -2.83 -38.72
C ARG A 541 5.43 -4.28 -38.96
N ALA A 542 4.17 -4.52 -39.30
CA ALA A 542 3.67 -5.85 -39.67
C ALA A 542 4.02 -6.19 -41.14
N ASP A 543 5.32 -6.17 -41.48
CA ASP A 543 5.81 -6.46 -42.83
C ASP A 543 6.87 -7.57 -42.81
N PRO A 544 6.57 -8.76 -43.39
CA PRO A 544 7.50 -9.88 -43.40
C PRO A 544 8.69 -9.68 -44.35
N ASN A 545 8.69 -8.65 -45.20
CA ASN A 545 9.74 -8.39 -46.19
C ASN A 545 10.89 -7.53 -45.66
N ILE A 546 10.78 -6.99 -44.44
CA ILE A 546 11.85 -6.19 -43.82
C ILE A 546 13.10 -7.05 -43.66
N SER A 547 14.24 -6.52 -44.10
CA SER A 547 15.50 -7.25 -44.05
C SER A 547 15.96 -7.50 -42.60
N ASN A 548 16.70 -8.58 -42.37
CA ASN A 548 17.21 -8.93 -41.03
C ASN A 548 18.01 -7.79 -40.36
N ASN A 549 18.73 -6.99 -41.16
CA ASN A 549 19.54 -5.88 -40.66
C ASN A 549 18.68 -4.67 -40.21
N GLU A 550 17.49 -4.52 -40.77
CA GLU A 550 16.56 -3.41 -40.49
C GLU A 550 15.57 -3.76 -39.38
N LEU A 551 15.25 -5.04 -39.17
CA LEU A 551 14.28 -5.50 -38.17
C LEU A 551 14.54 -4.99 -36.75
N LEU A 552 15.82 -4.87 -36.36
CA LEU A 552 16.20 -4.43 -35.01
C LEU A 552 16.32 -2.90 -34.87
N VAL A 553 16.26 -2.14 -35.96
CA VAL A 553 16.47 -0.68 -35.93
C VAL A 553 15.52 0.04 -34.96
N PRO A 554 14.21 -0.27 -34.91
CA PRO A 554 13.29 0.38 -33.95
C PRO A 554 13.61 0.08 -32.48
N LEU A 555 14.31 -1.02 -32.18
CA LEU A 555 14.66 -1.45 -30.83
C LEU A 555 16.11 -1.15 -30.44
N LYS A 556 16.87 -0.47 -31.32
CA LYS A 556 18.32 -0.22 -31.13
C LYS A 556 18.65 0.44 -29.79
N ALA A 557 17.78 1.33 -29.30
CA ALA A 557 18.00 2.06 -28.04
C ALA A 557 17.99 1.16 -26.79
N VAL A 558 17.38 -0.03 -26.85
CA VAL A 558 17.30 -0.98 -25.73
C VAL A 558 18.07 -2.27 -25.97
N LEU A 559 18.55 -2.50 -27.19
CA LEU A 559 19.38 -3.65 -27.58
C LEU A 559 20.82 -3.19 -27.86
N LEU A 560 21.43 -2.51 -26.88
CA LEU A 560 22.78 -1.96 -26.98
C LEU A 560 23.82 -3.08 -26.87
N ASP A 561 24.83 -3.05 -27.75
CA ASP A 561 26.03 -3.88 -27.67
C ASP A 561 25.83 -5.41 -27.57
N ILE A 562 24.71 -5.92 -28.11
CA ILE A 562 24.45 -7.37 -28.16
C ILE A 562 25.30 -8.09 -29.22
N GLY A 563 25.83 -9.27 -28.86
CA GLY A 563 26.63 -10.12 -29.74
C GLY A 563 25.83 -10.73 -30.90
N LYS A 564 26.52 -11.29 -31.91
CA LYS A 564 25.89 -11.85 -33.13
C LYS A 564 24.81 -12.90 -32.81
N GLU A 565 25.11 -13.85 -31.95
CA GLU A 565 24.17 -14.90 -31.54
C GLU A 565 22.90 -14.32 -30.89
N ARG A 566 23.06 -13.30 -30.03
CA ARG A 566 21.94 -12.63 -29.39
C ARG A 566 21.10 -11.84 -30.39
N LYS A 567 21.73 -11.18 -31.37
CA LYS A 567 21.01 -10.53 -32.49
C LYS A 567 20.15 -11.53 -33.27
N GLU A 568 20.69 -12.71 -33.57
CA GLU A 568 19.95 -13.78 -34.26
C GLU A 568 18.75 -14.26 -33.43
N ALA A 569 18.89 -14.38 -32.11
CA ALA A 569 17.79 -14.73 -31.21
C ALA A 569 16.66 -13.69 -31.21
N TRP A 570 17.00 -12.39 -31.23
CA TRP A 570 16.02 -11.31 -31.34
C TRP A 570 15.35 -11.23 -32.71
N ILE A 571 16.11 -11.40 -33.78
CA ILE A 571 15.56 -11.45 -35.15
C ILE A 571 14.58 -12.63 -35.29
N SER A 572 14.94 -13.80 -34.75
CA SER A 572 14.07 -14.97 -34.76
C SER A 572 12.75 -14.72 -34.02
N TRP A 573 12.83 -14.10 -32.83
CA TRP A 573 11.64 -13.71 -32.08
C TRP A 573 10.78 -12.68 -32.83
N LEU A 574 11.39 -11.63 -33.40
CA LEU A 574 10.68 -10.61 -34.17
C LEU A 574 9.98 -11.16 -35.40
N LYS A 575 10.59 -12.11 -36.11
CA LYS A 575 9.93 -12.78 -37.25
C LYS A 575 8.66 -13.49 -36.84
N THR A 576 8.71 -14.20 -35.71
CA THR A 576 7.54 -14.89 -35.14
C THR A 576 6.47 -13.87 -34.70
N TYR A 577 6.89 -12.78 -34.06
CA TYR A 577 6.00 -11.68 -33.68
C TYR A 577 5.32 -11.02 -34.90
N ILE A 578 6.08 -10.69 -35.95
CA ILE A 578 5.56 -10.09 -37.18
C ILE A 578 4.57 -11.02 -37.88
N GLN A 579 4.82 -12.33 -37.89
CA GLN A 579 3.85 -13.30 -38.42
C GLN A 579 2.53 -13.26 -37.65
N GLU A 580 2.57 -13.18 -36.32
CA GLU A 580 1.37 -13.02 -35.49
C GLU A 580 0.67 -11.70 -35.83
N LEU A 581 1.40 -10.58 -35.96
CA LEU A 581 0.84 -9.29 -36.34
C LEU A 581 0.15 -9.31 -37.71
N VAL A 582 0.80 -9.88 -38.73
CA VAL A 582 0.22 -10.02 -40.08
C VAL A 582 -1.06 -10.84 -40.04
N SER A 583 -1.06 -11.95 -39.30
CA SER A 583 -2.26 -12.80 -39.17
C SER A 583 -3.43 -12.13 -38.44
N SER A 584 -3.14 -11.14 -37.57
CA SER A 584 -4.18 -10.39 -36.87
C SER A 584 -4.94 -9.40 -37.76
N GLY A 585 -4.33 -8.94 -38.87
CA GLY A 585 -4.91 -7.96 -39.78
C GLY A 585 -5.07 -6.54 -39.19
N VAL A 586 -4.55 -6.26 -37.99
CA VAL A 586 -4.65 -4.94 -37.36
C VAL A 586 -3.66 -3.97 -38.01
N PRO A 587 -4.11 -2.80 -38.52
CA PRO A 587 -3.23 -1.80 -39.10
C PRO A 587 -2.18 -1.27 -38.12
N ASP A 588 -0.97 -1.00 -38.61
CA ASP A 588 0.17 -0.57 -37.78
C ASP A 588 -0.12 0.68 -36.95
N GLU A 589 -0.76 1.70 -37.52
CA GLU A 589 -1.08 2.95 -36.81
C GLU A 589 -2.09 2.72 -35.67
N GLN A 590 -3.12 1.90 -35.92
CA GLN A 590 -4.11 1.55 -34.90
C GLN A 590 -3.46 0.73 -33.77
N ARG A 591 -2.61 -0.23 -34.12
CA ARG A 591 -1.85 -1.04 -33.15
C ARG A 591 -0.94 -0.15 -32.31
N LYS A 592 -0.22 0.79 -32.92
CA LYS A 592 0.69 1.71 -32.24
C LYS A 592 -0.04 2.59 -31.22
N VAL A 593 -1.19 3.17 -31.59
CA VAL A 593 -2.03 3.94 -30.66
C VAL A 593 -2.48 3.08 -29.48
N ALA A 594 -3.00 1.87 -29.76
CA ALA A 594 -3.44 0.95 -28.71
C ALA A 594 -2.29 0.55 -27.76
N MET A 595 -1.13 0.19 -28.29
CA MET A 595 0.06 -0.15 -27.49
C MET A 595 0.55 1.05 -26.67
N ASN A 596 0.60 2.24 -27.24
CA ASN A 596 1.06 3.44 -26.54
C ASN A 596 0.13 3.86 -25.39
N SER A 597 -1.17 3.52 -25.47
CA SER A 597 -2.13 3.77 -24.38
C SER A 597 -1.94 2.86 -23.16
N VAL A 598 -1.20 1.74 -23.29
CA VAL A 598 -0.96 0.77 -22.19
C VAL A 598 0.52 0.57 -21.87
N ASN A 599 1.43 1.04 -22.73
CA ASN A 599 2.86 0.99 -22.53
C ASN A 599 3.35 2.40 -22.17
N PRO A 600 3.64 2.66 -20.88
CA PRO A 600 4.05 3.99 -20.45
C PRO A 600 5.37 4.36 -21.12
N LYS A 601 5.52 5.65 -21.45
CA LYS A 601 6.80 6.24 -21.84
C LYS A 601 7.63 6.60 -20.61
N TYR A 602 6.95 7.00 -19.53
CA TYR A 602 7.59 7.44 -18.29
C TYR A 602 7.16 6.55 -17.13
N ILE A 603 8.13 6.15 -16.32
CA ILE A 603 7.92 5.48 -15.03
C ILE A 603 8.77 6.19 -13.98
N LEU A 604 8.40 6.06 -12.71
CA LEU A 604 9.12 6.67 -11.60
C LEU A 604 10.40 5.88 -11.28
N ARG A 605 11.41 6.00 -12.15
CA ARG A 605 12.70 5.33 -11.98
C ARG A 605 13.39 5.84 -10.72
N ASN A 606 14.09 4.94 -10.02
CA ASN A 606 14.74 5.28 -8.75
C ASN A 606 15.78 6.41 -8.88
N TYR A 607 16.50 6.49 -10.00
CA TYR A 607 17.46 7.57 -10.23
C TYR A 607 16.81 8.95 -10.44
N LEU A 608 15.59 8.98 -11.00
CA LEU A 608 14.82 10.21 -11.15
C LEU A 608 14.37 10.73 -9.78
N CYS A 609 13.83 9.83 -8.94
CA CYS A 609 13.55 10.15 -7.55
C CYS A 609 14.78 10.70 -6.83
N GLN A 610 15.94 10.03 -6.98
CA GLN A 610 17.16 10.48 -6.30
C GLN A 610 17.59 11.87 -6.76
N GLY A 611 17.52 12.18 -8.06
CA GLY A 611 17.83 13.52 -8.56
C GLY A 611 16.93 14.60 -7.96
N ALA A 612 15.63 14.30 -7.80
CA ALA A 612 14.69 15.22 -7.16
C ALA A 612 14.93 15.35 -5.65
N ILE A 613 15.32 14.27 -4.98
CA ILE A 613 15.71 14.28 -3.56
C ILE A 613 16.96 15.14 -3.36
N ASP A 614 18.01 14.92 -4.16
CA ASP A 614 19.28 15.64 -4.06
C ASP A 614 19.08 17.17 -4.22
N ALA A 615 18.15 17.58 -5.09
CA ALA A 615 17.77 18.99 -5.24
C ALA A 615 16.94 19.49 -4.03
N ALA A 616 15.97 18.70 -3.57
CA ALA A 616 15.10 19.09 -2.47
C ALA A 616 15.84 19.22 -1.13
N GLU A 617 16.87 18.41 -0.89
CA GLU A 617 17.75 18.55 0.29
C GLU A 617 18.55 19.86 0.27
N GLN A 618 18.70 20.50 -0.89
CA GLN A 618 19.30 21.83 -1.04
C GLN A 618 18.26 22.96 -1.05
N GLY A 619 16.97 22.63 -0.83
CA GLY A 619 15.86 23.59 -0.83
C GLY A 619 15.24 23.87 -2.20
N ASP A 620 15.66 23.16 -3.25
CA ASP A 620 15.05 23.27 -4.58
C ASP A 620 14.00 22.16 -4.81
N TYR A 621 12.72 22.54 -4.80
CA TYR A 621 11.60 21.62 -4.97
C TYR A 621 11.07 21.54 -6.41
N GLU A 622 11.69 22.24 -7.38
CA GLU A 622 11.19 22.27 -8.76
C GLU A 622 11.23 20.89 -9.42
N GLU A 623 12.29 20.12 -9.21
CA GLU A 623 12.41 18.80 -9.85
C GLU A 623 11.39 17.79 -9.29
N VAL A 624 11.05 17.88 -8.00
CA VAL A 624 9.95 17.09 -7.40
C VAL A 624 8.61 17.43 -8.08
N ARG A 625 8.31 18.74 -8.22
CA ARG A 625 7.08 19.21 -8.86
C ARG A 625 7.01 18.85 -10.34
N ARG A 626 8.15 18.91 -11.04
CA ARG A 626 8.27 18.52 -12.45
C ARG A 626 8.06 17.03 -12.63
N LEU A 627 8.65 16.20 -11.78
CA LEU A 627 8.40 14.75 -11.80
C LEU A 627 6.94 14.41 -11.53
N LEU A 628 6.28 15.07 -10.57
CA LEU A 628 4.84 14.89 -10.35
C LEU A 628 4.07 15.12 -11.66
N LYS A 629 4.31 16.24 -12.35
CA LYS A 629 3.64 16.54 -13.62
C LYS A 629 3.91 15.52 -14.72
N VAL A 630 5.13 14.99 -14.81
CA VAL A 630 5.43 13.93 -15.77
C VAL A 630 4.67 12.63 -15.44
N MET A 631 4.59 12.30 -14.14
CA MET A 631 3.95 11.08 -13.65
C MET A 631 2.40 11.14 -13.69
N GLU A 632 1.79 12.32 -13.81
CA GLU A 632 0.34 12.47 -14.01
C GLU A 632 -0.11 11.92 -15.39
N HIS A 633 0.79 11.92 -16.40
CA HIS A 633 0.47 11.52 -17.78
C HIS A 633 1.53 10.57 -18.38
N PRO A 634 1.77 9.39 -17.79
CA PRO A 634 2.95 8.57 -18.09
C PRO A 634 2.93 7.91 -19.49
N PHE A 635 1.77 7.84 -20.14
CA PHE A 635 1.60 7.23 -21.48
C PHE A 635 1.79 8.24 -22.62
N ASP A 636 1.64 9.53 -22.33
CA ASP A 636 1.63 10.58 -23.34
C ASP A 636 3.04 10.95 -23.79
N GLU A 637 3.14 11.47 -25.02
CA GLU A 637 4.33 12.18 -25.45
C GLU A 637 4.30 13.58 -24.81
N GLN A 638 5.31 13.91 -24.00
CA GLN A 638 5.40 15.19 -23.31
C GLN A 638 6.60 15.98 -23.85
N GLN A 639 6.33 17.17 -24.38
CA GLN A 639 7.35 18.05 -24.97
C GLN A 639 8.39 18.43 -23.92
N GLU A 640 9.68 18.39 -24.28
CA GLU A 640 10.83 18.73 -23.41
C GLU A 640 11.07 17.77 -22.23
N MET A 641 10.27 16.71 -22.11
CA MET A 641 10.36 15.72 -21.03
C MET A 641 11.10 14.44 -21.45
N GLU A 642 11.74 14.40 -22.63
CA GLU A 642 12.41 13.20 -23.15
C GLU A 642 13.52 12.67 -22.22
N LYS A 643 14.13 13.55 -21.42
CA LYS A 643 15.15 13.16 -20.43
C LYS A 643 14.63 12.16 -19.39
N TYR A 644 13.33 12.19 -19.07
CA TYR A 644 12.69 11.31 -18.08
C TYR A 644 12.44 9.88 -18.60
N ALA A 645 12.52 9.66 -19.92
CA ALA A 645 12.41 8.34 -20.52
C ALA A 645 13.77 7.64 -20.72
N ARG A 646 14.88 8.30 -20.35
CA ARG A 646 16.24 7.77 -20.57
C ARG A 646 16.52 6.59 -19.65
N LEU A 647 17.37 5.70 -20.14
CA LEU A 647 17.96 4.62 -19.35
C LEU A 647 18.70 5.18 -18.13
N PRO A 648 18.74 4.44 -17.02
CA PRO A 648 19.49 4.85 -15.84
C PRO A 648 20.98 5.07 -16.17
N PRO A 649 21.58 6.19 -15.72
CA PRO A 649 23.01 6.43 -15.86
C PRO A 649 23.83 5.48 -14.97
N ALA A 650 25.12 5.30 -15.25
CA ALA A 650 25.98 4.34 -14.53
C ALA A 650 26.00 4.53 -13.00
N TRP A 651 25.90 5.77 -12.52
CA TRP A 651 25.88 6.06 -11.07
C TRP A 651 24.61 5.58 -10.36
N ALA A 652 23.52 5.35 -11.10
CA ALA A 652 22.22 4.97 -10.54
C ALA A 652 22.23 3.57 -9.89
N TYR A 653 23.19 2.73 -10.25
CA TYR A 653 23.30 1.35 -9.74
C TYR A 653 23.95 1.24 -8.35
N ARG A 654 24.20 2.36 -7.66
CA ARG A 654 24.76 2.37 -6.31
C ARG A 654 23.70 2.07 -5.23
N PRO A 655 24.10 1.48 -4.09
CA PRO A 655 23.24 1.40 -2.90
C PRO A 655 22.72 2.79 -2.48
N GLY A 656 21.47 2.84 -2.00
CA GLY A 656 20.76 4.07 -1.67
C GLY A 656 19.97 4.67 -2.85
N VAL A 657 20.19 4.18 -4.08
CA VAL A 657 19.42 4.59 -5.27
C VAL A 657 18.61 3.42 -5.80
N CYS A 658 19.25 2.41 -6.42
CA CYS A 658 18.56 1.25 -7.00
C CYS A 658 18.24 0.16 -5.96
N MET A 659 18.97 0.15 -4.84
CA MET A 659 18.79 -0.72 -3.68
C MET A 659 18.57 0.14 -2.45
N LEU A 660 17.47 -0.09 -1.76
CA LEU A 660 16.91 0.74 -0.71
C LEU A 660 16.68 -0.10 0.54
N SER A 661 16.69 0.53 1.70
CA SER A 661 16.31 -0.12 2.95
C SER A 661 14.94 0.36 3.42
N CYS A 662 14.36 -0.36 4.37
CA CYS A 662 13.15 0.07 5.07
C CYS A 662 13.39 1.25 6.02
N SER A 663 14.64 1.69 6.24
CA SER A 663 14.92 2.86 7.06
C SER A 663 14.32 4.09 6.36
N SER A 664 13.39 4.75 7.04
CA SER A 664 12.62 5.85 6.49
C SER A 664 12.40 6.93 7.52
#